data_AF-L7F604-F1
#
_entry.id   AF-L7F604-F1
#
_cell.length_a   1.000
_cell.length_b   1.000
_cell.length_c   1.000
_cell.angle_alpha   90.00
_cell.angle_beta   90.00
_cell.angle_gamma   90.00
#
_symmetry.space_group_name_H-M   'P 1'
#
loop_
_entity.id
_entity.type
_entity.pdbx_description
1 polymer ?
#
loop_
_entity_poly.entity_id
_entity_poly.type
_entity_poly.pdbx_seq_one_letter_code
_entity_poly.pdbx_strand_id
1 'polypeptide(L)'
;MAAMTVAAVVTPALASPAHAASTQPLPLPPLRIPKLDMEVEQQSDEKVQWLQDAKIGMFIHWGPYSGPAKGEWYMQNAAITPENYKKYVTDATSEQFTGSAYDPAAWAQLAKDMGAKYTVLTTRHHDGFALWPSTHPNAWHSGQAPLQKDFVGQYVTAVRNAGLKVGLYFSPLNWRYPGYYDVRGTNCLPNAWNYTTDPAHKENARIMKNEVYQQVKELVTQYGKIDDIWWDGGWLGQQGSDADAAFFWEPGKFRDPANEWPVDAAYGDTDPATGKPLGLTGLVRKHQPDAVTTLRAGWIGDFDSEEGPSVPSGAIRNGKLSEKAFTIGGAWGYRAGSGVMSFGNAMNILVNAWVRNMTCLVNIGPDRTGAVPSAQQTLVRQIGSFLTTCGEAVYGTRGGPWNPVDGKYGFTYKDKTFYVHLLPGYSGTSFTTPQIGDATVTRVFDVASGADLSFSVDGDGKVTVTGINRTRIPEDSVVGVTLDRTVQPADVAIGRTATASSEESSNGNTAAKAVDGSTATRWCAANGNTGHWLKVDLGAAKPVTGARIAWELDATNYRYRIEGSTDNTNWTTLADRTATTSTSQVQVAMFSASARYVRVTVTGLPSGAWASIRSLEIYDRPFTADLGTYRVVNRKSGKVLDVNAASSADGAAIIQWPWTGGTNQQWKLLANTDGSYRLSNVRSGKVLDSPGGSAEGAALDQWTDTGAGNQRWQLVPATSGYYRLVNVGNGWCADVKDASTADGAAVIQWHGTGGTNQEWQVIAL
;
A
#
# COMPACT_ATOMS: atom_id res chain seq x y z
N MET A 1 80.83 -33.70 18.07
CA MET A 1 80.03 -32.59 18.61
C MET A 1 79.54 -31.76 17.43
N ALA A 2 78.29 -31.94 17.03
CA ALA A 2 77.65 -31.16 15.98
C ALA A 2 76.31 -30.67 16.55
N ALA A 3 76.15 -29.35 16.60
CA ALA A 3 75.00 -28.67 17.17
C ALA A 3 73.83 -28.72 16.19
N MET A 4 72.68 -29.23 16.64
CA MET A 4 71.39 -29.16 15.96
C MET A 4 70.73 -27.82 16.28
N THR A 5 70.55 -26.98 15.26
CA THR A 5 69.65 -25.82 15.28
C THR A 5 68.29 -26.25 14.76
N VAL A 6 67.25 -26.12 15.59
CA VAL A 6 65.85 -26.38 15.23
C VAL A 6 65.30 -25.17 14.50
N ALA A 7 64.94 -25.33 13.23
CA ALA A 7 64.22 -24.33 12.44
C ALA A 7 62.73 -24.32 12.84
N ALA A 8 62.21 -23.15 13.21
CA ALA A 8 60.80 -22.92 13.44
C ALA A 8 60.04 -22.96 12.10
N VAL A 9 59.07 -23.87 11.99
CA VAL A 9 58.15 -23.93 10.85
C VAL A 9 57.18 -22.76 10.96
N VAL A 10 57.35 -21.76 10.11
CA VAL A 10 56.35 -20.70 9.88
C VAL A 10 55.24 -21.31 9.02
N THR A 11 54.09 -21.59 9.63
CA THR A 11 52.85 -21.85 8.88
C THR A 11 52.46 -20.57 8.13
N PRO A 12 52.20 -20.62 6.81
CA PRO A 12 51.69 -19.45 6.11
C PRO A 12 50.32 -19.12 6.69
N ALA A 13 50.19 -17.91 7.24
CA ALA A 13 48.89 -17.34 7.55
C ALA A 13 48.07 -17.35 6.25
N LEU A 14 46.96 -18.08 6.26
CA LEU A 14 45.92 -17.93 5.24
C LEU A 14 45.60 -16.44 5.17
N ALA A 15 45.94 -15.82 4.05
CA ALA A 15 45.51 -14.47 3.75
C ALA A 15 43.99 -14.46 3.92
N SER A 16 43.51 -13.69 4.91
CA SER A 16 42.09 -13.38 4.98
C SER A 16 41.71 -12.76 3.64
N PRO A 17 40.71 -13.30 2.93
CA PRO A 17 40.27 -12.68 1.69
C PRO A 17 39.98 -11.22 2.00
N ALA A 18 40.51 -10.30 1.18
CA ALA A 18 40.10 -8.91 1.21
C ALA A 18 38.58 -8.91 1.28
N HIS A 19 38.02 -8.34 2.35
CA HIS A 19 36.59 -8.33 2.57
C HIS A 19 35.94 -7.74 1.32
N ALA A 20 35.35 -8.61 0.49
CA ALA A 20 34.41 -8.16 -0.52
C ALA A 20 33.36 -7.34 0.22
N ALA A 21 33.11 -6.11 -0.26
CA ALA A 21 32.12 -5.23 0.34
C ALA A 21 30.84 -6.04 0.59
N SER A 22 30.35 -6.05 1.85
CA SER A 22 29.21 -6.89 2.21
C SER A 22 28.01 -6.45 1.38
N THR A 23 27.47 -7.34 0.57
CA THR A 23 26.28 -7.07 -0.23
C THR A 23 25.10 -6.73 0.69
N GLN A 24 24.48 -5.56 0.50
CA GLN A 24 23.34 -5.16 1.34
C GLN A 24 22.10 -5.96 0.95
N PRO A 25 21.44 -6.64 1.92
CA PRO A 25 20.23 -7.36 1.62
C PRO A 25 19.07 -6.44 1.26
N LEU A 26 18.20 -6.90 0.35
CA LEU A 26 17.03 -6.14 -0.07
C LEU A 26 15.99 -6.01 1.06
N PRO A 27 15.28 -4.87 1.14
CA PRO A 27 14.24 -4.68 2.14
C PRO A 27 13.02 -5.52 1.80
N LEU A 28 12.48 -6.23 2.79
CA LEU A 28 11.20 -6.92 2.63
C LEU A 28 10.06 -5.92 2.37
N PRO A 29 9.13 -6.24 1.46
CA PRO A 29 7.93 -5.44 1.30
C PRO A 29 7.07 -5.54 2.58
N PRO A 30 6.61 -4.41 3.15
CA PRO A 30 5.63 -4.42 4.25
C PRO A 30 4.39 -5.27 3.93
N LEU A 31 3.93 -6.03 4.92
CA LEU A 31 2.70 -6.81 4.82
C LEU A 31 1.48 -5.90 4.84
N ARG A 32 0.45 -6.24 4.06
CA ARG A 32 -0.90 -5.72 4.24
C ARG A 32 -1.61 -6.62 5.26
N ILE A 33 -2.09 -6.04 6.34
CA ILE A 33 -2.92 -6.74 7.33
C ILE A 33 -4.35 -6.24 7.18
N PRO A 34 -5.32 -7.10 6.81
CA PRO A 34 -6.73 -6.73 6.75
C PRO A 34 -7.21 -6.15 8.08
N LYS A 35 -7.92 -5.03 8.01
CA LYS A 35 -8.49 -4.36 9.17
C LYS A 35 -9.99 -4.63 9.25
N LEU A 36 -10.47 -4.87 10.47
CA LEU A 36 -11.89 -4.86 10.80
C LEU A 36 -12.31 -3.44 11.15
N ASP A 37 -13.25 -2.89 10.40
CA ASP A 37 -13.87 -1.60 10.68
C ASP A 37 -15.37 -1.65 10.42
N MET A 38 -16.16 -0.98 11.26
CA MET A 38 -17.63 -1.01 11.20
C MET A 38 -18.23 -2.42 11.04
N GLU A 39 -17.61 -3.43 11.66
CA GLU A 39 -18.00 -4.86 11.60
C GLU A 39 -17.83 -5.52 10.22
N VAL A 40 -17.14 -4.86 9.28
CA VAL A 40 -16.76 -5.40 7.98
C VAL A 40 -15.24 -5.46 7.90
N GLU A 41 -14.70 -6.65 7.63
CA GLU A 41 -13.25 -6.84 7.42
C GLU A 41 -12.89 -6.50 5.98
N GLN A 42 -11.72 -5.85 5.80
CA GLN A 42 -11.10 -5.71 4.49
C GLN A 42 -10.87 -7.08 3.84
N GLN A 43 -10.93 -7.12 2.52
CA GLN A 43 -10.64 -8.32 1.74
C GLN A 43 -9.23 -8.84 2.01
N SER A 44 -9.06 -10.16 1.95
CA SER A 44 -7.74 -10.80 2.01
C SER A 44 -6.86 -10.38 0.84
N ASP A 45 -5.55 -10.54 0.99
CA ASP A 45 -4.59 -10.28 -0.09
C ASP A 45 -4.93 -11.10 -1.35
N GLU A 46 -5.33 -12.36 -1.20
CA GLU A 46 -5.80 -13.22 -2.31
C GLU A 46 -6.95 -12.59 -3.11
N LYS A 47 -7.93 -11.98 -2.43
CA LYS A 47 -9.10 -11.41 -3.08
C LYS A 47 -8.83 -10.06 -3.74
N VAL A 48 -7.91 -9.26 -3.21
CA VAL A 48 -7.48 -8.00 -3.84
C VAL A 48 -6.36 -8.20 -4.87
N GLN A 49 -5.74 -9.38 -4.89
CA GLN A 49 -4.56 -9.71 -5.71
C GLN A 49 -4.79 -9.41 -7.19
N TRP A 50 -5.97 -9.75 -7.70
CA TRP A 50 -6.30 -9.53 -9.10
C TRP A 50 -6.16 -8.07 -9.52
N LEU A 51 -6.49 -7.12 -8.63
CA LEU A 51 -6.43 -5.68 -8.93
C LEU A 51 -4.97 -5.25 -9.04
N GLN A 52 -4.13 -5.69 -8.11
CA GLN A 52 -2.69 -5.45 -8.15
C GLN A 52 -2.01 -6.04 -9.39
N ASP A 53 -2.47 -7.20 -9.87
CA ASP A 53 -1.92 -7.84 -11.05
C ASP A 53 -2.44 -7.22 -12.36
N ALA A 54 -3.69 -6.75 -12.34
CA ALA A 54 -4.33 -6.07 -13.46
C ALA A 54 -3.63 -4.76 -13.82
N LYS A 55 -3.18 -3.99 -12.81
CA LYS A 55 -2.51 -2.67 -12.89
C LYS A 55 -3.27 -1.54 -13.56
N ILE A 56 -4.14 -1.81 -14.53
CA ILE A 56 -4.82 -0.78 -15.30
C ILE A 56 -6.26 -1.17 -15.62
N GLY A 57 -7.17 -0.23 -15.39
CA GLY A 57 -8.59 -0.30 -15.69
C GLY A 57 -9.05 0.92 -16.49
N MET A 58 -10.25 0.83 -17.06
CA MET A 58 -10.90 1.94 -17.76
C MET A 58 -12.10 2.46 -16.96
N PHE A 59 -12.07 3.73 -16.59
CA PHE A 59 -13.23 4.42 -16.01
C PHE A 59 -14.11 5.00 -17.12
N ILE A 60 -15.42 4.99 -16.92
CA ILE A 60 -16.39 5.54 -17.87
C ILE A 60 -17.35 6.43 -17.10
N HIS A 61 -17.22 7.75 -17.29
CA HIS A 61 -18.20 8.71 -16.78
C HIS A 61 -19.19 9.10 -17.87
N TRP A 62 -20.39 8.54 -17.77
CA TRP A 62 -21.46 8.77 -18.73
C TRP A 62 -22.83 8.89 -18.06
N GLY A 63 -23.61 9.87 -18.48
CA GLY A 63 -24.90 10.21 -17.90
C GLY A 63 -25.48 11.49 -18.51
N PRO A 64 -26.60 12.02 -17.97
CA PRO A 64 -27.28 13.20 -18.50
C PRO A 64 -26.38 14.42 -18.71
N TYR A 65 -25.35 14.61 -17.87
CA TYR A 65 -24.35 15.67 -18.01
C TYR A 65 -23.60 15.69 -19.35
N SER A 66 -23.53 14.56 -20.06
CA SER A 66 -22.93 14.49 -21.40
C SER A 66 -23.76 15.23 -22.46
N GLY A 67 -25.06 15.45 -22.20
CA GLY A 67 -26.00 16.22 -23.00
C GLY A 67 -25.57 17.68 -23.22
N PRO A 68 -25.57 18.52 -22.15
CA PRO A 68 -25.07 19.89 -22.22
C PRO A 68 -23.55 19.97 -22.40
N ALA A 69 -22.83 18.87 -22.22
CA ALA A 69 -21.39 18.74 -22.48
C ALA A 69 -20.53 19.78 -21.72
N LYS A 70 -20.85 20.01 -20.44
CA LYS A 70 -20.15 20.97 -19.56
C LYS A 70 -19.47 20.29 -18.36
N GLY A 71 -19.29 18.98 -18.41
CA GLY A 71 -18.79 18.16 -17.31
C GLY A 71 -19.90 17.74 -16.34
N GLU A 72 -19.61 16.71 -15.57
CA GLU A 72 -20.50 16.00 -14.64
C GLU A 72 -20.98 16.86 -13.46
N TRP A 73 -20.20 17.88 -13.07
CA TRP A 73 -20.59 18.84 -12.02
C TRP A 73 -21.44 20.02 -12.51
N TYR A 74 -21.88 20.03 -13.77
CA TYR A 74 -22.60 21.18 -14.34
C TYR A 74 -23.90 21.52 -13.60
N MET A 75 -24.65 20.51 -13.12
CA MET A 75 -25.89 20.75 -12.36
C MET A 75 -25.64 21.62 -11.13
N GLN A 76 -24.63 21.26 -10.32
CA GLN A 76 -24.19 22.00 -9.13
C GLN A 76 -23.58 23.35 -9.49
N ASN A 77 -22.61 23.37 -10.42
CA ASN A 77 -21.83 24.57 -10.72
C ASN A 77 -22.66 25.70 -11.36
N ALA A 78 -23.75 25.36 -12.05
CA ALA A 78 -24.68 26.31 -12.64
C ALA A 78 -26.00 26.43 -11.86
N ALA A 79 -26.08 25.86 -10.65
CA ALA A 79 -27.27 25.87 -9.80
C ALA A 79 -28.57 25.47 -10.55
N ILE A 80 -28.49 24.48 -11.43
CA ILE A 80 -29.62 24.02 -12.23
C ILE A 80 -30.52 23.19 -11.33
N THR A 81 -31.79 23.57 -11.22
CA THR A 81 -32.75 22.81 -10.39
C THR A 81 -32.94 21.39 -10.94
N PRO A 82 -33.23 20.39 -10.09
CA PRO A 82 -33.52 19.02 -10.53
C PRO A 82 -34.57 18.93 -11.66
N GLU A 83 -35.61 19.74 -11.59
CA GLU A 83 -36.69 19.79 -12.59
C GLU A 83 -36.17 20.28 -13.95
N ASN A 84 -35.30 21.30 -13.97
CA ASN A 84 -34.71 21.79 -15.20
C ASN A 84 -33.64 20.83 -15.73
N TYR A 85 -32.90 20.16 -14.85
CA TYR A 85 -31.88 19.21 -15.25
C TYR A 85 -32.48 17.96 -15.93
N LYS A 86 -33.67 17.51 -15.49
CA LYS A 86 -34.43 16.42 -16.13
C LYS A 86 -34.70 16.66 -17.63
N LYS A 87 -34.79 17.92 -18.06
CA LYS A 87 -35.01 18.29 -19.47
C LYS A 87 -33.88 17.82 -20.38
N TYR A 88 -32.66 17.66 -19.87
CA TYR A 88 -31.56 17.06 -20.62
C TYR A 88 -31.81 15.59 -20.96
N VAL A 89 -32.81 14.93 -20.38
CA VAL A 89 -33.23 13.58 -20.77
C VAL A 89 -34.55 13.63 -21.55
N THR A 90 -35.52 14.44 -21.13
CA THR A 90 -36.89 14.41 -21.68
C THR A 90 -37.10 15.25 -22.92
N ASP A 91 -36.43 16.40 -23.04
CA ASP A 91 -36.73 17.38 -24.07
C ASP A 91 -35.90 17.09 -25.32
N ALA A 92 -36.55 17.05 -26.48
CA ALA A 92 -35.92 16.80 -27.77
C ALA A 92 -35.10 18.01 -28.26
N THR A 93 -33.95 18.25 -27.61
CA THR A 93 -33.02 19.35 -27.91
C THR A 93 -31.66 18.82 -28.39
N SER A 94 -30.79 19.69 -28.89
CA SER A 94 -29.41 19.33 -29.22
C SER A 94 -28.58 18.90 -28.01
N GLU A 95 -29.03 19.23 -26.79
CA GLU A 95 -28.39 18.88 -25.52
C GLU A 95 -29.03 17.62 -24.89
N GLN A 96 -29.97 16.95 -25.58
CA GLN A 96 -30.60 15.75 -25.05
C GLN A 96 -29.60 14.60 -24.94
N PHE A 97 -29.53 13.99 -23.77
CA PHE A 97 -28.95 12.69 -23.51
C PHE A 97 -29.80 11.60 -24.15
N THR A 98 -29.26 10.92 -25.15
CA THR A 98 -30.03 9.99 -25.99
C THR A 98 -29.56 8.54 -25.90
N GLY A 99 -28.27 8.30 -25.65
CA GLY A 99 -27.73 6.94 -25.74
C GLY A 99 -27.98 6.25 -27.08
N SER A 100 -28.08 7.04 -28.16
CA SER A 100 -28.45 6.57 -29.50
C SER A 100 -27.34 5.79 -30.22
N ALA A 101 -26.07 6.07 -29.87
CA ALA A 101 -24.88 5.36 -30.33
C ALA A 101 -24.21 4.54 -29.19
N TYR A 102 -24.97 4.21 -28.14
CA TYR A 102 -24.49 3.40 -27.04
C TYR A 102 -24.17 1.97 -27.53
N ASP A 103 -22.90 1.60 -27.48
CA ASP A 103 -22.39 0.28 -27.79
C ASP A 103 -21.37 -0.15 -26.72
N PRO A 104 -21.80 -0.93 -25.71
CA PRO A 104 -20.91 -1.35 -24.64
C PRO A 104 -19.91 -2.42 -25.07
N ALA A 105 -20.14 -3.11 -26.19
CA ALA A 105 -19.16 -4.02 -26.76
C ALA A 105 -17.98 -3.22 -27.36
N ALA A 106 -18.26 -2.10 -28.03
CA ALA A 106 -17.23 -1.17 -28.48
C ALA A 106 -16.44 -0.57 -27.31
N TRP A 107 -17.11 -0.23 -26.20
CA TRP A 107 -16.43 0.23 -24.99
C TRP A 107 -15.54 -0.85 -24.38
N ALA A 108 -16.04 -2.09 -24.24
CA ALA A 108 -15.26 -3.20 -23.73
C ALA A 108 -14.06 -3.53 -24.65
N GLN A 109 -14.24 -3.44 -25.96
CA GLN A 109 -13.13 -3.58 -26.90
C GLN A 109 -12.11 -2.45 -26.76
N LEU A 110 -12.55 -1.20 -26.57
CA LEU A 110 -11.62 -0.07 -26.33
C LEU A 110 -10.82 -0.26 -25.03
N ALA A 111 -11.44 -0.80 -23.97
CA ALA A 111 -10.73 -1.15 -22.75
C ALA A 111 -9.64 -2.20 -23.02
N LYS A 112 -9.94 -3.23 -23.80
CA LYS A 112 -8.96 -4.25 -24.22
C LYS A 112 -7.85 -3.65 -25.10
N ASP A 113 -8.21 -2.77 -26.03
CA ASP A 113 -7.24 -2.05 -26.87
C ASP A 113 -6.28 -1.24 -26.01
N MET A 114 -6.75 -0.65 -24.90
CA MET A 114 -5.89 0.05 -23.92
C MET A 114 -5.00 -0.90 -23.11
N GLY A 115 -5.32 -2.20 -23.06
CA GLY A 115 -4.68 -3.19 -22.20
C GLY A 115 -5.35 -3.39 -20.85
N ALA A 116 -6.45 -2.70 -20.56
CA ALA A 116 -7.16 -2.81 -19.29
C ALA A 116 -7.63 -4.24 -19.00
N LYS A 117 -7.68 -4.60 -17.71
CA LYS A 117 -8.22 -5.89 -17.24
C LYS A 117 -9.56 -5.77 -16.53
N TYR A 118 -9.99 -4.55 -16.24
CA TYR A 118 -11.26 -4.23 -15.62
C TYR A 118 -11.77 -2.89 -16.12
N THR A 119 -13.06 -2.64 -15.92
CA THR A 119 -13.70 -1.36 -16.25
C THR A 119 -14.60 -0.94 -15.11
N VAL A 120 -14.82 0.37 -14.95
CA VAL A 120 -15.74 0.92 -13.95
C VAL A 120 -16.69 1.89 -14.64
N LEU A 121 -18.00 1.65 -14.58
CA LEU A 121 -19.02 2.52 -15.17
C LEU A 121 -19.74 3.33 -14.08
N THR A 122 -19.94 4.63 -14.30
CA THR A 122 -20.85 5.45 -13.50
C THR A 122 -22.30 4.97 -13.62
N THR A 123 -22.74 4.07 -12.74
CA THR A 123 -24.14 3.60 -12.74
C THR A 123 -25.11 4.71 -12.35
N ARG A 124 -24.69 5.53 -11.38
CA ARG A 124 -25.36 6.75 -10.93
C ARG A 124 -24.31 7.74 -10.46
N HIS A 125 -24.33 8.96 -11.03
CA HIS A 125 -23.51 10.08 -10.57
C HIS A 125 -24.29 10.97 -9.58
N HIS A 126 -23.67 12.04 -9.13
CA HIS A 126 -24.24 13.00 -8.16
C HIS A 126 -25.58 13.62 -8.59
N ASP A 127 -25.87 13.69 -9.89
CA ASP A 127 -27.18 14.17 -10.42
C ASP A 127 -28.36 13.26 -10.06
N GLY A 128 -28.08 12.04 -9.58
CA GLY A 128 -29.06 11.08 -9.12
C GLY A 128 -29.80 10.35 -10.23
N PHE A 129 -29.30 10.37 -11.47
CA PHE A 129 -29.84 9.58 -12.58
C PHE A 129 -29.24 8.17 -12.60
N ALA A 130 -30.10 7.15 -12.46
CA ALA A 130 -29.69 5.75 -12.56
C ALA A 130 -29.69 5.28 -14.03
N LEU A 131 -28.57 4.72 -14.50
CA LEU A 131 -28.40 4.16 -15.85
C LEU A 131 -29.10 2.79 -16.07
N TRP A 132 -30.00 2.40 -15.16
CA TRP A 132 -30.73 1.13 -15.22
C TRP A 132 -32.19 1.33 -14.76
N PRO A 133 -33.10 0.37 -14.99
CA PRO A 133 -34.50 0.48 -14.57
C PRO A 133 -34.68 0.25 -13.05
N SER A 134 -34.20 1.18 -12.23
CA SER A 134 -34.37 1.10 -10.77
C SER A 134 -35.85 1.10 -10.37
N THR A 135 -36.20 0.27 -9.38
CA THR A 135 -37.57 0.06 -8.92
C THR A 135 -37.97 0.94 -7.74
N HIS A 136 -37.07 1.80 -7.23
CA HIS A 136 -37.41 2.71 -6.14
C HIS A 136 -38.47 3.73 -6.60
N PRO A 137 -39.54 4.00 -5.83
CA PRO A 137 -40.64 4.88 -6.26
C PRO A 137 -40.23 6.30 -6.66
N ASN A 138 -39.15 6.84 -6.08
CA ASN A 138 -38.62 8.17 -6.38
C ASN A 138 -37.42 8.17 -7.35
N ALA A 139 -37.12 7.02 -7.98
CA ALA A 139 -35.99 6.92 -8.90
C ALA A 139 -36.21 7.76 -10.17
N TRP A 140 -35.16 8.45 -10.59
CA TRP A 140 -35.04 9.05 -11.91
C TRP A 140 -34.03 8.23 -12.72
N HIS A 141 -34.46 7.59 -13.81
CA HIS A 141 -33.67 6.49 -14.37
C HIS A 141 -33.91 6.22 -15.86
N SER A 142 -32.99 5.50 -16.51
CA SER A 142 -33.00 5.26 -17.96
C SER A 142 -34.08 4.30 -18.46
N GLY A 143 -34.71 3.55 -17.55
CA GLY A 143 -35.87 2.71 -17.86
C GLY A 143 -37.15 3.51 -18.17
N GLN A 144 -37.19 4.79 -17.81
CA GLN A 144 -38.30 5.70 -18.12
C GLN A 144 -38.22 6.20 -19.57
N ALA A 145 -39.36 6.65 -20.11
CA ALA A 145 -39.37 7.38 -21.38
C ALA A 145 -38.53 8.68 -21.26
N PRO A 146 -37.82 9.10 -22.31
CA PRO A 146 -37.82 8.54 -23.67
C PRO A 146 -36.78 7.44 -23.92
N LEU A 147 -35.95 7.08 -22.93
CA LEU A 147 -34.81 6.18 -23.13
C LEU A 147 -35.21 4.70 -23.16
N GLN A 148 -36.01 4.25 -22.18
CA GLN A 148 -36.50 2.88 -22.04
C GLN A 148 -35.39 1.81 -22.18
N LYS A 149 -34.24 2.03 -21.55
CA LYS A 149 -33.05 1.18 -21.65
C LYS A 149 -32.49 0.80 -20.27
N ASP A 150 -31.97 -0.42 -20.18
CA ASP A 150 -31.05 -0.84 -19.13
C ASP A 150 -29.61 -0.78 -19.67
N PHE A 151 -28.92 0.34 -19.43
CA PHE A 151 -27.54 0.49 -19.87
C PHE A 151 -26.58 -0.31 -18.99
N VAL A 152 -26.84 -0.41 -17.68
CA VAL A 152 -25.96 -1.17 -16.77
C VAL A 152 -25.95 -2.65 -17.15
N GLY A 153 -27.11 -3.26 -17.39
CA GLY A 153 -27.20 -4.68 -17.77
C GLY A 153 -26.47 -5.02 -19.07
N GLN A 154 -26.59 -4.15 -20.07
CA GLN A 154 -25.88 -4.31 -21.35
C GLN A 154 -24.37 -4.13 -21.18
N TYR A 155 -23.94 -3.16 -20.37
CA TYR A 155 -22.54 -2.95 -20.01
C TYR A 155 -21.94 -4.17 -19.31
N VAL A 156 -22.58 -4.67 -18.24
CA VAL A 156 -22.07 -5.82 -17.48
C VAL A 156 -21.93 -7.04 -18.39
N THR A 157 -22.93 -7.30 -19.23
CA THR A 157 -22.90 -8.41 -20.20
C THR A 157 -21.73 -8.27 -21.18
N ALA A 158 -21.55 -7.10 -21.78
CA ALA A 158 -20.49 -6.86 -22.76
C ALA A 158 -19.09 -6.97 -22.15
N VAL A 159 -18.88 -6.40 -20.96
CA VAL A 159 -17.59 -6.45 -20.25
C VAL A 159 -17.23 -7.88 -19.84
N ARG A 160 -18.22 -8.66 -19.36
CA ARG A 160 -18.01 -10.09 -19.05
C ARG A 160 -17.67 -10.90 -20.29
N ASN A 161 -18.41 -10.70 -21.38
CA ASN A 161 -18.12 -11.36 -22.66
C ASN A 161 -16.73 -11.01 -23.21
N ALA A 162 -16.22 -9.82 -22.90
CA ALA A 162 -14.87 -9.39 -23.25
C ALA A 162 -13.76 -10.01 -22.37
N GLY A 163 -14.12 -10.77 -21.33
CA GLY A 163 -13.18 -11.37 -20.37
C GLY A 163 -12.61 -10.37 -19.37
N LEU A 164 -13.26 -9.22 -19.20
CA LEU A 164 -12.86 -8.17 -18.27
C LEU A 164 -13.61 -8.29 -16.94
N LYS A 165 -12.99 -7.78 -15.89
CA LYS A 165 -13.68 -7.58 -14.60
C LYS A 165 -14.61 -6.37 -14.64
N VAL A 166 -15.71 -6.50 -13.92
CA VAL A 166 -16.82 -5.54 -13.93
C VAL A 166 -16.78 -4.73 -12.64
N GLY A 167 -16.59 -3.43 -12.78
CA GLY A 167 -16.70 -2.44 -11.72
C GLY A 167 -17.88 -1.52 -11.93
N LEU A 168 -18.50 -1.12 -10.83
CA LEU A 168 -19.63 -0.18 -10.84
C LEU A 168 -19.28 1.00 -9.93
N TYR A 169 -19.26 2.19 -10.52
CA TYR A 169 -19.26 3.41 -9.73
C TYR A 169 -20.66 3.72 -9.24
N PHE A 170 -20.76 4.15 -8.00
CA PHE A 170 -22.02 4.60 -7.42
C PHE A 170 -21.80 5.78 -6.49
N SER A 171 -22.52 6.87 -6.73
CA SER A 171 -22.50 8.04 -5.85
C SER A 171 -23.59 7.98 -4.81
N PRO A 172 -23.34 7.91 -3.47
CA PRO A 172 -24.37 8.06 -2.44
C PRO A 172 -25.04 9.45 -2.47
N LEU A 173 -24.25 10.49 -2.72
CA LEU A 173 -24.74 11.85 -2.99
C LEU A 173 -25.80 11.84 -4.09
N ASN A 174 -26.87 12.61 -3.87
CA ASN A 174 -27.91 12.84 -4.87
C ASN A 174 -28.46 14.28 -4.77
N TRP A 175 -28.10 15.13 -5.74
CA TRP A 175 -28.49 16.56 -5.77
C TRP A 175 -29.99 16.82 -5.95
N ARG A 176 -30.79 15.79 -6.20
CA ARG A 176 -32.26 15.91 -6.21
C ARG A 176 -32.87 16.12 -4.82
N TYR A 177 -32.09 15.90 -3.77
CA TYR A 177 -32.56 15.89 -2.38
C TYR A 177 -31.92 17.03 -1.58
N PRO A 178 -32.66 18.11 -1.24
CA PRO A 178 -32.19 19.16 -0.35
C PRO A 178 -31.68 18.64 1.00
N GLY A 179 -32.26 17.53 1.49
CA GLY A 179 -31.86 16.87 2.74
C GLY A 179 -30.41 16.40 2.78
N TYR A 180 -29.73 16.26 1.64
CA TYR A 180 -28.30 16.02 1.58
C TYR A 180 -27.46 17.14 2.23
N TYR A 181 -27.94 18.38 2.16
CA TYR A 181 -27.29 19.55 2.79
C TYR A 181 -27.76 19.81 4.22
N ASP A 182 -28.84 19.17 4.67
CA ASP A 182 -29.48 19.42 5.96
C ASP A 182 -30.07 18.14 6.51
N VAL A 183 -29.24 17.13 6.72
CA VAL A 183 -29.74 15.80 7.13
C VAL A 183 -30.56 15.90 8.41
N ARG A 184 -30.27 16.81 9.35
CA ARG A 184 -31.06 16.93 10.59
C ARG A 184 -32.31 17.79 10.47
N GLY A 185 -32.46 18.58 9.40
CA GLY A 185 -33.50 19.61 9.28
C GLY A 185 -33.32 20.79 10.25
N THR A 186 -32.10 21.00 10.73
CA THR A 186 -31.78 21.98 11.78
C THR A 186 -30.59 22.87 11.42
N ASN A 187 -29.79 22.51 10.42
CA ASN A 187 -28.61 23.27 10.05
C ASN A 187 -28.24 22.97 8.58
N CYS A 188 -28.92 23.63 7.65
CA CYS A 188 -28.62 23.49 6.24
C CYS A 188 -27.25 24.09 5.91
N LEU A 189 -26.37 23.26 5.38
CA LEU A 189 -25.05 23.65 4.91
C LEU A 189 -25.14 24.53 3.65
N PRO A 190 -24.13 25.39 3.42
CA PRO A 190 -24.00 26.16 2.18
C PRO A 190 -24.14 25.28 0.93
N ASN A 191 -24.96 25.73 -0.02
CA ASN A 191 -25.28 24.99 -1.23
C ASN A 191 -25.58 25.94 -2.40
N ALA A 192 -25.52 25.42 -3.63
CA ALA A 192 -25.68 26.23 -4.85
C ALA A 192 -27.13 26.65 -5.12
N TRP A 193 -28.12 25.95 -4.56
CA TRP A 193 -29.55 26.18 -4.82
C TRP A 193 -30.23 27.08 -3.77
N ASN A 194 -29.46 27.66 -2.85
CA ASN A 194 -29.97 28.47 -1.74
C ASN A 194 -31.01 27.75 -0.88
N TYR A 195 -30.90 26.43 -0.71
CA TYR A 195 -31.68 25.73 0.31
C TYR A 195 -31.37 26.32 1.68
N THR A 196 -32.39 26.49 2.50
CA THR A 196 -32.30 26.99 3.88
C THR A 196 -32.85 25.92 4.81
N THR A 197 -32.50 25.97 6.10
CA THR A 197 -32.94 24.97 7.08
C THR A 197 -34.45 24.76 7.04
N ASP A 198 -34.87 23.51 6.85
CA ASP A 198 -36.27 23.10 6.83
C ASP A 198 -36.40 21.77 7.59
N PRO A 199 -37.26 21.65 8.61
CA PRO A 199 -37.52 20.37 9.28
C PRO A 199 -37.86 19.21 8.33
N ALA A 200 -38.49 19.48 7.17
CA ALA A 200 -38.81 18.48 6.15
C ALA A 200 -37.56 17.89 5.48
N HIS A 201 -36.41 18.57 5.53
CA HIS A 201 -35.15 18.05 5.01
C HIS A 201 -34.72 16.75 5.69
N LYS A 202 -35.09 16.54 6.96
CA LYS A 202 -34.82 15.28 7.65
C LYS A 202 -35.49 14.10 6.96
N GLU A 203 -36.77 14.22 6.63
CA GLU A 203 -37.51 13.17 5.92
C GLU A 203 -37.02 13.03 4.47
N ASN A 204 -36.69 14.15 3.81
CA ASN A 204 -36.09 14.13 2.48
C ASN A 204 -34.76 13.36 2.44
N ALA A 205 -33.89 13.55 3.44
CA ALA A 205 -32.64 12.81 3.60
C ALA A 205 -32.90 11.31 3.83
N ARG A 206 -33.90 10.96 4.65
CA ARG A 206 -34.29 9.56 4.88
C ARG A 206 -34.72 8.87 3.58
N ILE A 207 -35.52 9.55 2.75
CA ILE A 207 -35.96 9.04 1.44
C ILE A 207 -34.76 8.86 0.50
N MET A 208 -33.85 9.84 0.44
CA MET A 208 -32.61 9.73 -0.34
C MET A 208 -31.79 8.50 0.07
N LYS A 209 -31.63 8.28 1.38
CA LYS A 209 -30.92 7.12 1.92
C LYS A 209 -31.59 5.80 1.53
N ASN A 210 -32.92 5.72 1.63
CA ASN A 210 -33.65 4.53 1.18
C ASN A 210 -33.46 4.25 -0.32
N GLU A 211 -33.50 5.28 -1.17
CA GLU A 211 -33.23 5.14 -2.60
C GLU A 211 -31.82 4.59 -2.84
N VAL A 212 -30.81 5.11 -2.13
CA VAL A 212 -29.43 4.63 -2.20
C VAL A 212 -29.34 3.14 -1.85
N TYR A 213 -29.93 2.72 -0.72
CA TYR A 213 -29.86 1.34 -0.27
C TYR A 213 -30.57 0.38 -1.23
N GLN A 214 -31.75 0.74 -1.72
CA GLN A 214 -32.44 -0.07 -2.72
C GLN A 214 -31.60 -0.20 -4.00
N GLN A 215 -31.06 0.89 -4.51
CA GLN A 215 -30.28 0.90 -5.73
C GLN A 215 -28.99 0.08 -5.61
N VAL A 216 -28.26 0.20 -4.50
CA VAL A 216 -27.09 -0.65 -4.24
C VAL A 216 -27.50 -2.12 -4.18
N LYS A 217 -28.60 -2.45 -3.48
CA LYS A 217 -29.13 -3.83 -3.41
C LYS A 217 -29.46 -4.38 -4.81
N GLU A 218 -30.11 -3.59 -5.66
CA GLU A 218 -30.41 -3.96 -7.05
C GLU A 218 -29.12 -4.28 -7.82
N LEU A 219 -28.12 -3.38 -7.77
CA LEU A 219 -26.85 -3.55 -8.47
C LEU A 219 -26.10 -4.82 -8.05
N VAL A 220 -26.06 -5.12 -6.75
CA VAL A 220 -25.30 -6.28 -6.23
C VAL A 220 -26.07 -7.59 -6.27
N THR A 221 -27.37 -7.59 -6.61
CA THR A 221 -28.17 -8.83 -6.66
C THR A 221 -28.70 -9.18 -8.05
N GLN A 222 -28.89 -8.19 -8.94
CA GLN A 222 -29.58 -8.40 -10.22
C GLN A 222 -28.66 -8.41 -11.44
N TYR A 223 -27.42 -7.94 -11.28
CA TYR A 223 -26.48 -7.76 -12.40
C TYR A 223 -25.36 -8.81 -12.42
N GLY A 224 -25.59 -9.99 -11.81
CA GLY A 224 -24.60 -11.07 -11.76
C GLY A 224 -23.40 -10.75 -10.87
N LYS A 225 -22.23 -11.29 -11.20
CA LYS A 225 -21.01 -11.04 -10.42
C LYS A 225 -20.51 -9.62 -10.66
N ILE A 226 -20.21 -8.91 -9.58
CA ILE A 226 -19.54 -7.60 -9.60
C ILE A 226 -18.18 -7.75 -8.90
N ASP A 227 -17.10 -7.26 -9.53
CA ASP A 227 -15.75 -7.37 -8.97
C ASP A 227 -15.33 -6.14 -8.16
N ASP A 228 -15.86 -4.95 -8.49
CA ASP A 228 -15.44 -3.68 -7.92
C ASP A 228 -16.65 -2.75 -7.71
N ILE A 229 -16.75 -2.13 -6.53
CA ILE A 229 -17.69 -1.04 -6.25
C ILE A 229 -16.89 0.22 -5.92
N TRP A 230 -16.97 1.20 -6.81
CA TRP A 230 -16.26 2.47 -6.70
C TRP A 230 -17.20 3.54 -6.15
N TRP A 231 -17.10 3.82 -4.86
CA TRP A 231 -17.94 4.83 -4.21
C TRP A 231 -17.47 6.25 -4.47
N ASP A 232 -18.38 7.22 -4.44
CA ASP A 232 -18.01 8.63 -4.53
C ASP A 232 -19.08 9.58 -3.99
N GLY A 233 -18.71 10.62 -3.24
CA GLY A 233 -19.70 11.49 -2.62
C GLY A 233 -20.36 10.84 -1.40
N GLY A 234 -19.58 10.11 -0.59
CA GLY A 234 -20.00 9.66 0.73
C GLY A 234 -20.03 10.80 1.75
N TRP A 235 -19.29 11.88 1.55
CA TRP A 235 -19.38 13.08 2.38
C TRP A 235 -20.78 13.73 2.33
N LEU A 236 -21.15 14.55 3.32
CA LEU A 236 -22.44 15.25 3.39
C LEU A 236 -22.29 16.74 3.11
N GLY A 237 -23.26 17.33 2.40
CA GLY A 237 -23.26 18.74 2.04
C GLY A 237 -22.04 19.23 1.26
N GLN A 238 -21.26 18.31 0.65
CA GLN A 238 -19.98 18.64 -0.02
C GLN A 238 -18.92 19.20 0.93
N GLN A 239 -18.92 18.76 2.19
CA GLN A 239 -17.97 19.16 3.21
C GLN A 239 -17.46 17.97 4.01
N GLY A 240 -16.27 18.13 4.60
CA GLY A 240 -15.63 17.08 5.39
C GLY A 240 -15.12 15.92 4.54
N SER A 241 -14.86 14.81 5.21
CA SER A 241 -14.45 13.54 4.61
C SER A 241 -15.62 12.56 4.52
N ASP A 242 -15.48 11.50 3.71
CA ASP A 242 -16.47 10.42 3.67
C ASP A 242 -16.67 9.77 5.04
N ALA A 243 -15.59 9.66 5.84
CA ALA A 243 -15.64 9.11 7.19
C ALA A 243 -16.48 9.97 8.15
N ASP A 244 -16.49 11.30 7.99
CA ASP A 244 -17.31 12.20 8.81
C ASP A 244 -18.82 11.98 8.58
N ALA A 245 -19.19 11.49 7.40
CA ALA A 245 -20.55 11.18 7.02
C ALA A 245 -20.95 9.72 7.26
N ALA A 246 -20.03 8.89 7.77
CA ALA A 246 -20.27 7.47 8.00
C ALA A 246 -21.54 7.23 8.81
N PHE A 247 -21.80 8.00 9.89
CA PHE A 247 -23.01 7.87 10.72
C PHE A 247 -24.33 7.85 9.92
N PHE A 248 -24.37 8.52 8.77
CA PHE A 248 -25.52 8.57 7.90
C PHE A 248 -25.55 7.42 6.90
N TRP A 249 -24.43 7.07 6.25
CA TRP A 249 -24.40 6.03 5.22
C TRP A 249 -24.14 4.64 5.77
N GLU A 250 -23.16 4.54 6.65
CA GLU A 250 -22.75 3.34 7.33
C GLU A 250 -23.31 3.41 8.77
N PRO A 251 -24.37 2.65 9.08
CA PRO A 251 -24.99 2.71 10.40
C PRO A 251 -24.04 2.30 11.55
N GLY A 252 -22.80 1.90 11.25
CA GLY A 252 -21.60 2.00 12.09
C GLY A 252 -21.67 1.35 13.47
N LYS A 253 -21.07 0.15 13.62
CA LYS A 253 -20.70 -0.65 14.82
C LYS A 253 -21.70 -0.86 15.96
N PHE A 254 -22.67 0.01 16.18
CA PHE A 254 -23.84 -0.25 16.98
C PHE A 254 -25.01 0.43 16.29
N ARG A 255 -25.92 -0.35 15.72
CA ARG A 255 -27.30 0.09 15.59
C ARG A 255 -27.87 0.20 17.01
N ASP A 256 -27.45 1.27 17.67
CA ASP A 256 -28.09 1.87 18.82
C ASP A 256 -29.60 1.92 18.49
N PRO A 257 -30.48 1.52 19.39
CA PRO A 257 -31.89 1.86 19.31
C PRO A 257 -32.14 3.35 19.02
N ALA A 258 -31.17 4.23 19.31
CA ALA A 258 -31.15 5.64 18.96
C ALA A 258 -30.59 5.98 17.56
N ASN A 259 -30.34 5.00 16.67
CA ASN A 259 -29.96 5.29 15.28
C ASN A 259 -31.09 6.08 14.61
N GLU A 260 -30.84 7.38 14.49
CA GLU A 260 -31.75 8.36 13.93
C GLU A 260 -31.98 8.22 12.42
N TRP A 261 -31.20 7.36 11.75
CA TRP A 261 -31.24 7.13 10.30
C TRP A 261 -31.54 5.66 9.95
N PRO A 262 -32.71 5.12 10.31
CA PRO A 262 -33.09 3.76 9.93
C PRO A 262 -33.29 3.66 8.41
N VAL A 263 -32.83 2.55 7.83
CA VAL A 263 -33.19 2.12 6.47
C VAL A 263 -34.42 1.23 6.58
N ASP A 264 -35.38 1.43 5.68
CA ASP A 264 -36.56 0.57 5.58
C ASP A 264 -36.15 -0.89 5.38
N ALA A 265 -36.82 -1.82 6.07
CA ALA A 265 -36.56 -3.25 5.96
C ALA A 265 -36.74 -3.79 4.53
N ALA A 266 -37.54 -3.12 3.69
CA ALA A 266 -37.67 -3.47 2.29
C ALA A 266 -36.36 -3.26 1.49
N TYR A 267 -35.53 -2.30 1.89
CA TYR A 267 -34.34 -1.86 1.13
C TYR A 267 -33.02 -2.25 1.80
N GLY A 268 -33.02 -2.46 3.12
CA GLY A 268 -31.88 -2.96 3.87
C GLY A 268 -31.82 -4.49 3.95
N ASP A 269 -30.73 -4.98 4.54
CA ASP A 269 -30.51 -6.38 4.89
C ASP A 269 -29.91 -6.46 6.30
N THR A 270 -29.97 -7.64 6.92
CA THR A 270 -29.28 -7.94 8.18
C THR A 270 -28.13 -8.92 8.00
N ASP A 271 -27.15 -8.77 8.88
CA ASP A 271 -26.11 -9.75 9.15
C ASP A 271 -26.76 -10.99 9.81
N PRO A 272 -26.56 -12.19 9.25
CA PRO A 272 -27.21 -13.39 9.75
C PRO A 272 -26.65 -13.89 11.09
N ALA A 273 -25.42 -13.54 11.45
CA ALA A 273 -24.77 -13.98 12.68
C ALA A 273 -25.17 -13.11 13.89
N THR A 274 -25.30 -11.80 13.67
CA THR A 274 -25.58 -10.82 14.72
C THR A 274 -27.01 -10.32 14.73
N GLY A 275 -27.76 -10.51 13.63
CA GLY A 275 -29.09 -9.92 13.44
C GLY A 275 -29.08 -8.41 13.20
N LYS A 276 -27.91 -7.77 13.19
CA LYS A 276 -27.78 -6.32 13.00
C LYS A 276 -27.97 -5.96 11.53
N PRO A 277 -28.70 -4.89 11.22
CA PRO A 277 -28.77 -4.43 9.84
C PRO A 277 -27.44 -3.90 9.29
N LEU A 278 -27.20 -4.19 8.01
CA LEU A 278 -25.99 -3.89 7.28
C LEU A 278 -25.93 -2.44 6.80
N GLY A 279 -24.73 -1.89 6.74
CA GLY A 279 -24.40 -0.70 5.99
C GLY A 279 -24.23 -0.94 4.49
N LEU A 280 -23.78 0.07 3.73
CA LEU A 280 -23.57 -0.06 2.28
C LEU A 280 -22.52 -1.12 1.98
N THR A 281 -21.37 -1.03 2.64
CA THR A 281 -20.29 -2.02 2.45
C THR A 281 -20.69 -3.41 2.92
N GLY A 282 -21.40 -3.51 4.05
CA GLY A 282 -21.92 -4.80 4.54
C GLY A 282 -22.91 -5.44 3.57
N LEU A 283 -23.78 -4.64 2.95
CA LEU A 283 -24.71 -5.09 1.92
C LEU A 283 -23.97 -5.61 0.68
N VAL A 284 -22.94 -4.89 0.22
CA VAL A 284 -22.05 -5.37 -0.86
C VAL A 284 -21.42 -6.70 -0.46
N ARG A 285 -20.80 -6.80 0.72
CA ARG A 285 -20.07 -7.99 1.17
C ARG A 285 -20.97 -9.22 1.32
N LYS A 286 -22.22 -9.04 1.73
CA LYS A 286 -23.20 -10.13 1.83
C LYS A 286 -23.54 -10.74 0.47
N HIS A 287 -23.76 -9.92 -0.56
CA HIS A 287 -24.24 -10.37 -1.87
C HIS A 287 -23.10 -10.62 -2.87
N GLN A 288 -21.96 -9.94 -2.69
CA GLN A 288 -20.77 -10.03 -3.53
C GLN A 288 -19.54 -10.20 -2.62
N PRO A 289 -19.35 -11.39 -2.01
CA PRO A 289 -18.32 -11.64 -0.99
C PRO A 289 -16.88 -11.45 -1.49
N ASP A 290 -16.67 -11.40 -2.81
CA ASP A 290 -15.37 -11.21 -3.45
C ASP A 290 -15.19 -9.84 -4.10
N ALA A 291 -16.22 -8.98 -4.11
CA ALA A 291 -16.08 -7.63 -4.63
C ALA A 291 -15.05 -6.84 -3.81
N VAL A 292 -14.29 -5.96 -4.44
CA VAL A 292 -13.48 -4.96 -3.73
C VAL A 292 -14.22 -3.63 -3.70
N THR A 293 -13.96 -2.80 -2.69
CA THR A 293 -14.56 -1.45 -2.64
C THR A 293 -13.53 -0.38 -2.32
N THR A 294 -13.74 0.83 -2.83
CA THR A 294 -13.01 2.03 -2.36
C THR A 294 -13.47 2.44 -0.95
N LEU A 295 -12.77 3.41 -0.33
CA LEU A 295 -13.11 3.98 0.99
C LEU A 295 -14.22 5.06 0.96
N ARG A 296 -14.74 5.39 -0.22
CA ARG A 296 -15.52 6.61 -0.46
C ARG A 296 -17.02 6.50 -0.12
N ALA A 297 -17.37 5.61 0.79
CA ALA A 297 -18.70 5.47 1.38
C ALA A 297 -18.72 5.68 2.90
N GLY A 298 -17.57 6.02 3.49
CA GLY A 298 -17.40 6.24 4.94
C GLY A 298 -16.73 5.07 5.67
N TRP A 299 -16.75 3.87 5.09
CA TRP A 299 -15.94 2.73 5.54
C TRP A 299 -14.50 2.82 4.99
N ILE A 300 -13.53 2.19 5.66
CA ILE A 300 -12.09 2.30 5.31
C ILE A 300 -11.68 1.78 3.93
N GLY A 301 -12.54 1.06 3.21
CA GLY A 301 -12.29 0.52 1.88
C GLY A 301 -11.32 -0.67 1.86
N ASP A 302 -11.34 -1.47 0.79
CA ASP A 302 -10.35 -2.51 0.53
C ASP A 302 -9.05 -1.94 -0.03
N PHE A 303 -9.14 -0.78 -0.70
CA PHE A 303 -8.05 -0.02 -1.29
C PHE A 303 -8.30 1.49 -1.26
N ASP A 304 -7.21 2.25 -1.34
CA ASP A 304 -7.22 3.71 -1.46
C ASP A 304 -7.41 4.20 -2.88
N SER A 305 -7.94 5.42 -3.00
CA SER A 305 -8.02 6.15 -4.26
C SER A 305 -7.23 7.47 -4.18
N GLU A 306 -6.27 7.67 -5.08
CA GLU A 306 -5.67 8.97 -5.36
C GLU A 306 -6.29 9.52 -6.67
N GLU A 307 -6.87 10.71 -6.64
CA GLU A 307 -7.59 11.28 -7.80
C GLU A 307 -6.92 12.47 -8.47
N GLY A 308 -7.30 12.71 -9.72
CA GLY A 308 -6.97 13.92 -10.46
C GLY A 308 -5.65 13.85 -11.23
N PRO A 309 -5.23 14.95 -11.86
CA PRO A 309 -4.15 14.97 -12.84
C PRO A 309 -2.74 14.99 -12.24
N SER A 310 -2.62 15.01 -10.90
CA SER A 310 -1.32 15.03 -10.22
C SER A 310 -0.51 13.77 -10.53
N VAL A 311 0.77 13.93 -10.79
CA VAL A 311 1.70 12.82 -10.97
C VAL A 311 2.06 12.25 -9.59
N PRO A 312 1.89 10.94 -9.34
CA PRO A 312 2.31 10.33 -8.09
C PRO A 312 3.80 10.55 -7.82
N SER A 313 4.15 10.90 -6.59
CA SER A 313 5.53 11.19 -6.17
C SER A 313 5.90 10.53 -4.84
N GLY A 314 7.18 10.58 -4.49
CA GLY A 314 7.71 10.05 -3.23
C GLY A 314 7.86 8.52 -3.21
N ALA A 315 7.79 7.93 -2.02
CA ALA A 315 8.08 6.52 -1.78
C ALA A 315 7.02 5.56 -2.37
N ILE A 316 7.40 4.29 -2.49
CA ILE A 316 6.49 3.20 -2.86
C ILE A 316 5.33 3.10 -1.87
N ARG A 317 4.11 2.87 -2.35
CA ARG A 317 2.92 2.58 -1.54
C ARG A 317 2.96 1.11 -1.10
N ASN A 318 3.51 0.89 0.10
CA ASN A 318 3.64 -0.44 0.71
C ASN A 318 2.66 -0.60 1.88
N GLY A 319 2.26 -1.84 2.18
CA GLY A 319 1.34 -2.16 3.29
C GLY A 319 -0.11 -1.72 3.06
N LYS A 320 -0.39 -1.04 1.94
CA LYS A 320 -1.73 -0.59 1.53
C LYS A 320 -1.84 -0.65 0.01
N LEU A 321 -3.02 -1.02 -0.48
CA LEU A 321 -3.35 -0.97 -1.90
C LEU A 321 -3.88 0.43 -2.24
N SER A 322 -3.41 1.01 -3.34
CA SER A 322 -3.83 2.33 -3.79
C SER A 322 -4.00 2.36 -5.31
N GLU A 323 -5.03 3.05 -5.76
CA GLU A 323 -5.39 3.23 -7.16
C GLU A 323 -5.32 4.71 -7.55
N LYS A 324 -4.63 5.02 -8.64
CA LYS A 324 -4.60 6.33 -9.25
C LYS A 324 -5.73 6.45 -10.29
N ALA A 325 -6.79 7.18 -9.96
CA ALA A 325 -7.84 7.52 -10.91
C ALA A 325 -7.59 8.90 -11.53
N PHE A 326 -7.66 9.01 -12.86
CA PHE A 326 -7.50 10.30 -13.54
C PHE A 326 -8.26 10.33 -14.87
N THR A 327 -8.63 11.54 -15.31
CA THR A 327 -9.25 11.76 -16.61
C THR A 327 -8.23 12.17 -17.66
N ILE A 328 -8.41 11.63 -18.86
CA ILE A 328 -7.67 12.07 -20.05
C ILE A 328 -8.36 13.24 -20.77
N GLY A 329 -9.59 13.57 -20.39
CA GLY A 329 -10.32 14.75 -20.87
C GLY A 329 -10.12 15.97 -19.95
N GLY A 330 -10.87 17.05 -20.22
CA GLY A 330 -10.88 18.24 -19.37
C GLY A 330 -11.82 18.17 -18.15
N ALA A 331 -12.59 17.09 -18.03
CA ALA A 331 -13.50 16.75 -16.93
C ALA A 331 -13.66 15.22 -16.88
N TRP A 332 -14.31 14.66 -15.86
CA TRP A 332 -14.58 13.21 -15.83
C TRP A 332 -15.62 12.85 -16.90
N GLY A 333 -16.80 13.48 -16.83
CA GLY A 333 -17.82 13.43 -17.85
C GLY A 333 -17.48 14.26 -19.08
N TYR A 334 -18.18 14.00 -20.19
CA TYR A 334 -17.93 14.69 -21.44
C TYR A 334 -18.08 16.21 -21.32
N ARG A 335 -17.05 16.92 -21.80
CA ARG A 335 -17.00 18.38 -21.89
C ARG A 335 -16.61 18.81 -23.30
N ALA A 336 -17.53 19.45 -24.02
CA ALA A 336 -17.29 19.91 -25.38
C ALA A 336 -16.15 20.94 -25.42
N GLY A 337 -15.32 20.88 -26.46
CA GLY A 337 -14.19 21.78 -26.65
C GLY A 337 -13.01 21.58 -25.69
N SER A 338 -13.07 20.61 -24.78
CA SER A 338 -11.92 20.28 -23.93
C SER A 338 -10.89 19.45 -24.69
N GLY A 339 -9.61 19.79 -24.52
CA GLY A 339 -8.50 18.99 -25.04
C GLY A 339 -8.41 17.61 -24.39
N VAL A 340 -7.77 16.68 -25.09
CA VAL A 340 -7.35 15.39 -24.54
C VAL A 340 -5.89 15.52 -24.10
N MET A 341 -5.54 14.92 -22.96
CA MET A 341 -4.18 14.83 -22.44
C MET A 341 -3.22 14.25 -23.50
N SER A 342 -1.96 14.67 -23.51
CA SER A 342 -0.97 14.06 -24.40
C SER A 342 -0.59 12.65 -23.91
N PHE A 343 -0.10 11.81 -24.82
CA PHE A 343 0.45 10.49 -24.48
C PHE A 343 1.55 10.59 -23.41
N GLY A 344 2.48 11.55 -23.56
CA GLY A 344 3.55 11.77 -22.57
C GLY A 344 3.04 12.11 -21.17
N ASN A 345 1.99 12.95 -21.05
CA ASN A 345 1.41 13.25 -19.74
C ASN A 345 0.70 12.04 -19.12
N ALA A 346 -0.03 11.27 -19.93
CA ALA A 346 -0.68 10.06 -19.46
C ALA A 346 0.35 9.03 -18.99
N MET A 347 1.40 8.78 -19.78
CA MET A 347 2.50 7.88 -19.40
C MET A 347 3.24 8.36 -18.15
N ASN A 348 3.44 9.67 -17.99
CA ASN A 348 4.06 10.23 -16.79
C ASN A 348 3.26 9.90 -15.52
N ILE A 349 1.92 9.93 -15.57
CA ILE A 349 1.07 9.50 -14.44
C ILE A 349 1.18 7.97 -14.25
N LEU A 350 0.99 7.20 -15.32
CA LEU A 350 0.92 5.74 -15.28
C LEU A 350 2.21 5.11 -14.74
N VAL A 351 3.37 5.46 -15.28
CA VAL A 351 4.65 4.88 -14.89
C VAL A 351 4.98 5.23 -13.45
N ASN A 352 4.74 6.50 -13.04
CA ASN A 352 4.95 6.91 -11.66
C ASN A 352 4.01 6.20 -10.67
N ALA A 353 2.81 5.81 -11.08
CA ALA A 353 1.92 4.99 -10.27
C ALA A 353 2.46 3.55 -10.14
N TRP A 354 2.83 2.91 -11.25
CA TRP A 354 3.29 1.52 -11.25
C TRP A 354 4.56 1.29 -10.44
N VAL A 355 5.57 2.16 -10.60
CA VAL A 355 6.83 2.08 -9.82
C VAL A 355 6.63 2.36 -8.33
N ARG A 356 5.46 2.90 -7.94
CA ARG A 356 5.04 3.11 -6.55
C ARG A 356 4.03 2.06 -6.08
N ASN A 357 3.92 0.95 -6.80
CA ASN A 357 3.04 -0.17 -6.45
C ASN A 357 1.54 0.18 -6.44
N MET A 358 1.13 1.15 -7.27
CA MET A 358 -0.27 1.53 -7.43
C MET A 358 -0.90 0.87 -8.67
N THR A 359 -2.22 0.79 -8.68
CA THR A 359 -3.02 0.53 -9.90
C THR A 359 -3.48 1.85 -10.51
N CYS A 360 -3.96 1.83 -11.74
CA CYS A 360 -4.43 3.02 -12.46
C CYS A 360 -5.82 2.79 -13.02
N LEU A 361 -6.70 3.79 -12.89
CA LEU A 361 -8.03 3.80 -13.48
C LEU A 361 -8.14 5.01 -14.43
N VAL A 362 -8.05 4.74 -15.73
CA VAL A 362 -7.97 5.77 -16.78
C VAL A 362 -9.37 6.09 -17.27
N ASN A 363 -9.83 7.33 -17.06
CA ASN A 363 -11.19 7.73 -17.41
C ASN A 363 -11.35 8.20 -18.85
N ILE A 364 -12.44 7.75 -19.47
CA ILE A 364 -13.03 8.32 -20.69
C ILE A 364 -14.41 8.93 -20.39
N GLY A 365 -14.79 9.92 -21.19
CA GLY A 365 -16.10 10.57 -21.14
C GLY A 365 -16.81 10.48 -22.49
N PRO A 366 -17.70 9.48 -22.70
CA PRO A 366 -18.51 9.39 -23.91
C PRO A 366 -19.49 10.57 -24.05
N ASP A 367 -19.82 10.95 -25.28
CA ASP A 367 -20.77 12.03 -25.54
C ASP A 367 -22.22 11.63 -25.25
N ARG A 368 -23.16 12.57 -25.42
CA ARG A 368 -24.60 12.36 -25.16
C ARG A 368 -25.27 11.21 -25.91
N THR A 369 -24.63 10.72 -26.98
CA THR A 369 -25.11 9.59 -27.77
C THR A 369 -24.52 8.27 -27.28
N GLY A 370 -23.44 8.29 -26.50
CA GLY A 370 -22.70 7.10 -26.05
C GLY A 370 -21.44 6.82 -26.87
N ALA A 371 -21.11 7.67 -27.85
CA ALA A 371 -19.88 7.55 -28.62
C ALA A 371 -18.69 8.11 -27.83
N VAL A 372 -17.59 7.36 -27.79
CA VAL A 372 -16.32 7.85 -27.22
C VAL A 372 -15.63 8.75 -28.24
N PRO A 373 -15.27 10.00 -27.90
CA PRO A 373 -14.58 10.89 -28.84
C PRO A 373 -13.30 10.27 -29.41
N SER A 374 -13.06 10.44 -30.71
CA SER A 374 -11.93 9.79 -31.41
C SER A 374 -10.57 10.11 -30.81
N ALA A 375 -10.36 11.36 -30.35
CA ALA A 375 -9.11 11.77 -29.69
C ALA A 375 -8.85 10.98 -28.38
N GLN A 376 -9.90 10.68 -27.61
CA GLN A 376 -9.79 9.83 -26.42
C GLN A 376 -9.46 8.39 -26.82
N GLN A 377 -10.13 7.85 -27.85
CA GLN A 377 -9.83 6.51 -28.36
C GLN A 377 -8.38 6.37 -28.85
N THR A 378 -7.85 7.39 -29.54
CA THR A 378 -6.47 7.41 -30.02
C THR A 378 -5.50 7.33 -28.85
N LEU A 379 -5.67 8.16 -27.82
CA LEU A 379 -4.77 8.14 -26.66
C LEU A 379 -4.76 6.79 -25.94
N VAL A 380 -5.94 6.21 -25.67
CA VAL A 380 -5.98 4.92 -24.96
C VAL A 380 -5.38 3.78 -25.80
N ARG A 381 -5.51 3.83 -27.14
CA ARG A 381 -4.79 2.89 -28.03
C ARG A 381 -3.29 3.10 -28.03
N GLN A 382 -2.79 4.32 -27.88
CA GLN A 382 -1.35 4.58 -27.73
C GLN A 382 -0.81 3.98 -26.42
N ILE A 383 -1.57 4.09 -25.32
CA ILE A 383 -1.28 3.40 -24.05
C ILE A 383 -1.26 1.88 -24.27
N GLY A 384 -2.22 1.35 -25.03
CA GLY A 384 -2.28 -0.06 -25.44
C GLY A 384 -1.06 -0.55 -26.20
N SER A 385 -0.55 0.23 -27.15
CA SER A 385 0.67 -0.08 -27.90
C SER A 385 1.89 -0.19 -26.98
N PHE A 386 2.01 0.70 -25.98
CA PHE A 386 3.04 0.59 -24.96
C PHE A 386 2.88 -0.70 -24.16
N LEU A 387 1.68 -0.99 -23.63
CA LEU A 387 1.42 -2.16 -22.79
C LEU A 387 1.54 -3.49 -23.54
N THR A 388 1.32 -3.50 -24.86
CA THR A 388 1.60 -4.66 -25.72
C THR A 388 3.10 -4.95 -25.78
N THR A 389 3.91 -3.90 -25.78
CA THR A 389 5.37 -3.96 -25.96
C THR A 389 6.11 -4.17 -24.63
N CYS A 390 5.70 -3.47 -23.58
CA CYS A 390 6.37 -3.42 -22.27
C CYS A 390 5.52 -4.02 -21.14
N GLY A 391 4.42 -4.72 -21.46
CA GLY A 391 3.45 -5.20 -20.47
C GLY A 391 4.02 -6.15 -19.42
N GLU A 392 5.09 -6.88 -19.72
CA GLU A 392 5.75 -7.77 -18.74
C GLU A 392 6.36 -7.00 -17.55
N ALA A 393 6.73 -5.73 -17.74
CA ALA A 393 7.23 -4.86 -16.69
C ALA A 393 6.11 -4.19 -15.87
N VAL A 394 4.85 -4.41 -16.25
CA VAL A 394 3.69 -3.79 -15.61
C VAL A 394 2.81 -4.87 -14.99
N TYR A 395 2.24 -5.78 -15.77
CA TYR A 395 1.25 -6.74 -15.29
C TYR A 395 1.85 -7.76 -14.31
N GLY A 396 1.17 -7.96 -13.19
CA GLY A 396 1.62 -8.89 -12.15
C GLY A 396 2.90 -8.50 -11.41
N THR A 397 3.43 -7.29 -11.65
CA THR A 397 4.61 -6.80 -10.93
C THR A 397 4.23 -6.14 -9.60
N ARG A 398 5.24 -5.82 -8.79
CA ARG A 398 5.13 -4.90 -7.64
C ARG A 398 6.09 -3.74 -7.82
N GLY A 399 5.78 -2.58 -7.26
CA GLY A 399 6.72 -1.46 -7.22
C GLY A 399 7.95 -1.80 -6.36
N GLY A 400 9.12 -1.31 -6.75
CA GLY A 400 10.39 -1.56 -6.06
C GLY A 400 11.31 -2.56 -6.78
N PRO A 401 12.30 -3.14 -6.09
CA PRO A 401 12.45 -3.18 -4.62
C PRO A 401 13.01 -1.91 -3.99
N TRP A 402 13.50 -0.95 -4.79
CA TRP A 402 14.01 0.34 -4.30
C TRP A 402 13.05 1.48 -4.60
N ASN A 403 13.07 2.51 -3.75
CA ASN A 403 12.26 3.70 -3.98
C ASN A 403 12.64 4.38 -5.31
N PRO A 404 11.66 4.95 -6.03
CA PRO A 404 11.92 5.70 -7.24
C PRO A 404 12.61 7.03 -6.95
N VAL A 405 13.21 7.61 -7.98
CA VAL A 405 13.65 9.02 -7.99
C VAL A 405 12.70 9.80 -8.88
N ASP A 406 11.94 10.70 -8.26
CA ASP A 406 10.88 11.49 -8.90
C ASP A 406 11.35 12.11 -10.23
N GLY A 407 10.56 11.90 -11.28
CA GLY A 407 10.81 12.41 -12.63
C GLY A 407 11.97 11.76 -13.39
N LYS A 408 12.75 10.86 -12.77
CA LYS A 408 13.93 10.25 -13.38
C LYS A 408 13.77 8.76 -13.64
N TYR A 409 13.56 7.96 -12.61
CA TYR A 409 13.47 6.51 -12.76
C TYR A 409 12.75 5.86 -11.59
N GLY A 410 12.26 4.64 -11.82
CA GLY A 410 11.69 3.79 -10.79
C GLY A 410 11.82 2.33 -11.16
N PHE A 411 11.30 1.46 -10.29
CA PHE A 411 11.46 0.02 -10.45
C PHE A 411 10.13 -0.69 -10.27
N THR A 412 9.95 -1.75 -11.03
CA THR A 412 8.99 -2.81 -10.71
C THR A 412 9.72 -4.15 -10.65
N TYR A 413 9.11 -5.17 -10.05
CA TYR A 413 9.69 -6.50 -10.07
C TYR A 413 8.63 -7.59 -10.07
N LYS A 414 9.02 -8.75 -10.60
CA LYS A 414 8.25 -9.99 -10.58
C LYS A 414 9.21 -11.17 -10.58
N ASP A 415 9.00 -12.10 -9.66
CA ASP A 415 9.81 -13.31 -9.52
C ASP A 415 11.31 -12.98 -9.46
N LYS A 416 12.07 -13.39 -10.48
CA LYS A 416 13.52 -13.19 -10.59
C LYS A 416 13.93 -11.92 -11.33
N THR A 417 12.99 -11.19 -11.90
CA THR A 417 13.29 -10.03 -12.74
C THR A 417 12.84 -8.76 -12.04
N PHE A 418 13.73 -7.77 -11.98
CA PHE A 418 13.32 -6.39 -11.76
C PHE A 418 13.45 -5.61 -13.06
N TYR A 419 12.58 -4.63 -13.23
CA TYR A 419 12.49 -3.77 -14.39
C TYR A 419 12.84 -2.35 -13.95
N VAL A 420 13.70 -1.70 -14.72
CA VAL A 420 14.08 -0.30 -14.53
C VAL A 420 13.28 0.53 -15.53
N HIS A 421 12.42 1.39 -15.02
CA HIS A 421 11.66 2.35 -15.81
C HIS A 421 12.42 3.68 -15.85
N LEU A 422 12.88 4.08 -17.03
CA LEU A 422 13.64 5.33 -17.22
C LEU A 422 12.72 6.39 -17.84
N LEU A 423 12.35 7.37 -17.02
CA LEU A 423 11.44 8.47 -17.38
C LEU A 423 12.20 9.58 -18.12
N PRO A 424 11.49 10.52 -18.80
CA PRO A 424 12.14 11.56 -19.62
C PRO A 424 13.16 12.43 -18.89
N GLY A 425 13.03 12.61 -17.58
CA GLY A 425 14.01 13.35 -16.78
C GLY A 425 15.34 12.62 -16.57
N TYR A 426 15.45 11.36 -17.00
CA TYR A 426 16.70 10.61 -17.07
C TYR A 426 17.21 10.55 -18.52
N SER A 427 18.28 11.29 -18.78
CA SER A 427 18.89 11.44 -20.11
C SER A 427 20.00 10.42 -20.42
N GLY A 428 20.43 9.63 -19.43
CA GLY A 428 21.51 8.66 -19.60
C GLY A 428 21.14 7.49 -20.52
N THR A 429 22.10 7.05 -21.34
CA THR A 429 22.04 5.80 -22.12
C THR A 429 22.72 4.63 -21.39
N SER A 430 23.17 4.88 -20.16
CA SER A 430 23.67 3.92 -19.19
C SER A 430 22.92 4.12 -17.88
N PHE A 431 22.75 3.07 -17.09
CA PHE A 431 22.11 3.11 -15.77
C PHE A 431 22.82 2.16 -14.81
N THR A 432 23.11 2.64 -13.59
CA THR A 432 23.66 1.81 -12.52
C THR A 432 22.60 1.61 -11.44
N THR A 433 22.27 0.35 -11.15
CA THR A 433 21.28 -0.01 -10.13
C THR A 433 21.81 0.23 -8.72
N PRO A 434 20.93 0.34 -7.71
CA PRO A 434 21.31 0.01 -6.34
C PRO A 434 21.80 -1.45 -6.22
N GLN A 435 22.39 -1.81 -5.08
CA GLN A 435 22.94 -3.16 -4.85
C GLN A 435 21.84 -4.23 -4.91
N ILE A 436 22.08 -5.32 -5.65
CA ILE A 436 21.11 -6.42 -5.84
C ILE A 436 21.14 -7.50 -4.74
N GLY A 437 21.84 -7.23 -3.65
CA GLY A 437 22.03 -8.18 -2.55
C GLY A 437 22.91 -9.37 -2.93
N ASP A 438 22.48 -10.57 -2.54
CA ASP A 438 23.21 -11.84 -2.69
C ASP A 438 23.01 -12.53 -4.06
N ALA A 439 22.30 -11.89 -4.98
CA ALA A 439 21.93 -12.45 -6.26
C ALA A 439 23.02 -12.24 -7.33
N THR A 440 22.98 -13.07 -8.37
CA THR A 440 23.80 -12.88 -9.58
C THR A 440 22.92 -12.56 -10.77
N VAL A 441 23.40 -11.71 -11.67
CA VAL A 441 22.68 -11.35 -12.89
C VAL A 441 22.84 -12.45 -13.93
N THR A 442 21.73 -12.98 -14.44
CA THR A 442 21.72 -13.99 -15.52
C THR A 442 21.41 -13.38 -16.87
N ARG A 443 20.71 -12.24 -16.92
CA ARG A 443 20.35 -11.56 -18.17
C ARG A 443 20.03 -10.09 -17.93
N VAL A 444 20.42 -9.23 -18.87
CA VAL A 444 19.95 -7.84 -18.97
C VAL A 444 19.46 -7.59 -20.38
N PHE A 445 18.28 -7.00 -20.55
CA PHE A 445 17.66 -6.82 -21.86
C PHE A 445 16.79 -5.56 -21.94
N ASP A 446 16.63 -5.03 -23.14
CA ASP A 446 15.65 -3.99 -23.46
C ASP A 446 14.27 -4.67 -23.60
N VAL A 447 13.32 -4.32 -22.73
CA VAL A 447 12.01 -5.00 -22.69
C VAL A 447 11.26 -4.84 -24.00
N ALA A 448 11.33 -3.66 -24.61
CA ALA A 448 10.56 -3.36 -25.81
C ALA A 448 10.99 -4.17 -27.05
N SER A 449 12.27 -4.53 -27.15
CA SER A 449 12.80 -5.34 -28.26
C SER A 449 13.15 -6.77 -27.89
N GLY A 450 13.25 -7.08 -26.60
CA GLY A 450 13.76 -8.35 -26.09
C GLY A 450 15.26 -8.57 -26.33
N ALA A 451 15.98 -7.58 -26.88
CA ALA A 451 17.40 -7.68 -27.19
C ALA A 451 18.26 -7.58 -25.92
N ASP A 452 19.30 -8.40 -25.84
CA ASP A 452 20.24 -8.35 -24.73
C ASP A 452 21.05 -7.05 -24.74
N LEU A 453 21.33 -6.52 -23.54
CA LEU A 453 22.12 -5.32 -23.33
C LEU A 453 23.44 -5.66 -22.65
N SER A 454 24.47 -4.89 -22.98
CA SER A 454 25.78 -5.01 -22.32
C SER A 454 25.70 -4.49 -20.88
N PHE A 455 26.23 -5.26 -19.95
CA PHE A 455 26.29 -4.87 -18.54
C PHE A 455 27.61 -5.28 -17.87
N SER A 456 27.93 -4.61 -16.77
CA SER A 456 28.95 -5.03 -15.80
C SER A 456 28.34 -5.10 -14.41
N VAL A 457 28.92 -5.93 -13.55
CA VAL A 457 28.55 -6.03 -12.13
C VAL A 457 29.76 -5.63 -11.30
N ASP A 458 29.60 -4.60 -10.48
CA ASP A 458 30.65 -4.08 -9.62
C ASP A 458 30.86 -5.02 -8.41
N GLY A 459 32.02 -4.90 -7.74
CA GLY A 459 32.36 -5.74 -6.59
C GLY A 459 31.40 -5.60 -5.39
N ASP A 460 30.56 -4.57 -5.37
CA ASP A 460 29.52 -4.31 -4.36
C ASP A 460 28.12 -4.76 -4.82
N GLY A 461 28.00 -5.42 -5.99
CA GLY A 461 26.76 -5.98 -6.51
C GLY A 461 25.85 -4.99 -7.24
N LYS A 462 26.32 -3.80 -7.60
CA LYS A 462 25.59 -2.89 -8.50
C LYS A 462 25.73 -3.33 -9.95
N VAL A 463 24.65 -3.21 -10.72
CA VAL A 463 24.62 -3.56 -12.14
C VAL A 463 24.66 -2.27 -12.96
N THR A 464 25.70 -2.10 -13.78
CA THR A 464 25.79 -1.01 -14.74
C THR A 464 25.40 -1.52 -16.12
N VAL A 465 24.26 -1.05 -16.62
CA VAL A 465 23.73 -1.39 -17.95
C VAL A 465 24.09 -0.30 -18.94
N THR A 466 24.51 -0.66 -20.15
CA THR A 466 24.92 0.27 -21.21
C THR A 466 24.19 -0.01 -22.52
N GLY A 467 24.15 0.99 -23.41
CA GLY A 467 23.51 0.84 -24.73
C GLY A 467 21.98 0.95 -24.70
N ILE A 468 21.42 1.57 -23.67
CA ILE A 468 19.97 1.73 -23.50
C ILE A 468 19.43 2.66 -24.59
N ASN A 469 18.45 2.18 -25.36
CA ASN A 469 17.80 2.98 -26.39
C ASN A 469 16.70 3.87 -25.78
N ARG A 470 16.99 5.17 -25.68
CA ARG A 470 16.08 6.19 -25.15
C ARG A 470 15.14 6.83 -26.18
N THR A 471 15.22 6.44 -27.45
CA THR A 471 14.44 7.07 -28.53
C THR A 471 13.23 6.26 -28.99
N ARG A 472 13.16 4.96 -28.67
CA ARG A 472 12.05 4.08 -29.08
C ARG A 472 10.73 4.44 -28.37
N ILE A 473 10.80 4.58 -27.05
CA ILE A 473 9.68 4.97 -26.18
C ILE A 473 10.23 5.97 -25.16
N PRO A 474 10.37 7.26 -25.53
CA PRO A 474 11.02 8.26 -24.68
C PRO A 474 10.28 8.50 -23.36
N GLU A 475 8.97 8.24 -23.32
CA GLU A 475 8.14 8.32 -22.12
C GLU A 475 8.55 7.32 -21.05
N ASP A 476 9.04 6.14 -21.45
CA ASP A 476 9.51 5.08 -20.56
C ASP A 476 10.36 4.05 -21.33
N SER A 477 11.68 4.12 -21.20
CA SER A 477 12.54 3.02 -21.67
C SER A 477 12.68 2.04 -20.53
N VAL A 478 12.31 0.79 -20.79
CA VAL A 478 12.27 -0.25 -19.77
C VAL A 478 13.39 -1.26 -20.01
N VAL A 479 14.21 -1.46 -18.98
CA VAL A 479 15.28 -2.47 -18.96
C VAL A 479 14.89 -3.57 -17.99
N GLY A 480 14.93 -4.83 -18.44
CA GLY A 480 14.78 -5.99 -17.57
C GLY A 480 16.13 -6.50 -17.10
N VAL A 481 16.25 -6.81 -15.80
CA VAL A 481 17.40 -7.47 -15.19
C VAL A 481 16.93 -8.73 -14.49
N THR A 482 17.29 -9.88 -15.04
CA THR A 482 16.96 -11.20 -14.49
C THR A 482 18.09 -11.70 -13.61
N LEU A 483 17.71 -12.17 -12.43
CA LEU A 483 18.58 -12.74 -11.42
C LEU A 483 18.52 -14.27 -11.41
N ASP A 484 19.49 -14.92 -10.79
CA ASP A 484 19.51 -16.38 -10.59
C ASP A 484 18.38 -16.87 -9.63
N ARG A 485 17.86 -15.96 -8.83
CA ARG A 485 16.85 -16.18 -7.78
C ARG A 485 15.82 -15.05 -7.73
N THR A 486 14.79 -15.19 -6.91
CA THR A 486 13.75 -14.15 -6.77
C THR A 486 14.34 -12.83 -6.25
N VAL A 487 13.84 -11.71 -6.77
CA VAL A 487 14.25 -10.35 -6.36
C VAL A 487 14.05 -10.18 -4.87
N GLN A 488 12.86 -10.52 -4.36
CA GLN A 488 12.60 -10.56 -2.92
C GLN A 488 12.87 -11.96 -2.35
N PRO A 489 13.41 -12.08 -1.14
CA PRO A 489 13.48 -13.34 -0.41
C PRO A 489 12.10 -13.97 -0.28
N ALA A 490 12.00 -15.26 -0.62
CA ALA A 490 10.74 -15.99 -0.50
C ALA A 490 10.55 -16.51 0.92
N ASP A 491 9.30 -16.53 1.39
CA ASP A 491 8.95 -17.28 2.59
C ASP A 491 9.06 -18.79 2.31
N VAL A 492 9.96 -19.47 3.02
CA VAL A 492 10.16 -20.92 2.89
C VAL A 492 9.23 -21.75 3.78
N ALA A 493 8.46 -21.10 4.67
CA ALA A 493 7.46 -21.71 5.52
C ALA A 493 6.08 -21.82 4.83
N ILE A 494 5.78 -21.01 3.82
CA ILE A 494 4.50 -21.03 3.12
C ILE A 494 4.12 -22.44 2.64
N GLY A 495 2.90 -22.86 2.96
CA GLY A 495 2.32 -24.16 2.63
C GLY A 495 2.96 -25.36 3.34
N ARG A 496 3.90 -25.16 4.27
CA ARG A 496 4.55 -26.24 5.01
C ARG A 496 3.66 -26.76 6.13
N THR A 497 3.99 -27.96 6.63
CA THR A 497 3.28 -28.54 7.78
C THR A 497 3.59 -27.73 9.04
N ALA A 498 2.54 -27.18 9.65
CA ALA A 498 2.59 -26.51 10.94
C ALA A 498 1.82 -27.29 12.01
N THR A 499 2.32 -27.24 13.24
CA THR A 499 1.70 -27.82 14.44
C THR A 499 1.82 -26.84 15.60
N ALA A 500 0.92 -26.91 16.57
CA ALA A 500 0.94 -26.04 17.73
C ALA A 500 0.71 -26.82 19.02
N SER A 501 1.07 -26.21 20.15
CA SER A 501 0.76 -26.72 21.49
C SER A 501 -0.75 -26.90 21.74
N SER A 502 -1.56 -26.03 21.15
CA SER A 502 -3.02 -26.03 21.19
C SER A 502 -3.55 -25.10 20.09
N GLU A 503 -4.83 -25.22 19.76
CA GLU A 503 -5.48 -24.37 18.76
C GLU A 503 -6.97 -24.15 19.03
N GLU A 504 -7.50 -23.02 18.58
CA GLU A 504 -8.93 -22.65 18.63
C GLU A 504 -9.67 -23.26 17.42
N SER A 505 -9.80 -24.58 17.39
CA SER A 505 -10.35 -25.30 16.21
C SER A 505 -11.81 -24.97 15.91
N SER A 506 -12.61 -24.55 16.89
CA SER A 506 -14.02 -24.18 16.70
C SER A 506 -14.22 -23.00 15.75
N ASN A 507 -13.22 -22.11 15.66
CA ASN A 507 -13.20 -20.95 14.77
C ASN A 507 -12.32 -21.19 13.53
N GLY A 508 -11.82 -22.41 13.32
CA GLY A 508 -10.94 -22.74 12.20
C GLY A 508 -9.52 -22.15 12.29
N ASN A 509 -9.14 -21.60 13.45
CA ASN A 509 -7.86 -20.94 13.70
C ASN A 509 -6.72 -21.94 14.00
N THR A 510 -6.53 -22.87 13.07
CA THR A 510 -5.57 -23.99 13.18
C THR A 510 -4.12 -23.55 12.94
N ALA A 511 -3.15 -24.37 13.35
CA ALA A 511 -1.71 -24.07 13.14
C ALA A 511 -1.34 -23.81 11.67
N ALA A 512 -1.99 -24.48 10.72
CA ALA A 512 -1.74 -24.32 9.29
C ALA A 512 -2.04 -22.90 8.77
N LYS A 513 -2.96 -22.18 9.44
CA LYS A 513 -3.35 -20.82 9.04
C LYS A 513 -2.27 -19.77 9.26
N ALA A 514 -1.26 -20.04 10.07
CA ALA A 514 -0.13 -19.12 10.23
C ALA A 514 0.91 -19.25 9.10
N VAL A 515 0.81 -20.25 8.23
CA VAL A 515 1.77 -20.51 7.15
C VAL A 515 1.07 -20.72 5.80
N ASP A 516 -0.18 -20.26 5.65
CA ASP A 516 -0.95 -20.43 4.41
C ASP A 516 -0.72 -19.30 3.39
N GLY A 517 0.14 -18.33 3.73
CA GLY A 517 0.44 -17.17 2.88
C GLY A 517 -0.59 -16.06 2.92
N SER A 518 -1.59 -16.15 3.82
CA SER A 518 -2.62 -15.13 4.00
C SER A 518 -2.46 -14.42 5.34
N THR A 519 -2.59 -13.10 5.33
CA THR A 519 -2.66 -12.28 6.55
C THR A 519 -4.09 -12.14 7.06
N ALA A 520 -5.10 -12.63 6.33
CA ALA A 520 -6.51 -12.59 6.72
C ALA A 520 -6.90 -13.73 7.66
N THR A 521 -6.24 -14.87 7.54
CA THR A 521 -6.38 -16.03 8.42
C THR A 521 -5.35 -15.96 9.56
N ARG A 522 -5.51 -16.82 10.57
CA ARG A 522 -4.56 -16.91 11.69
C ARG A 522 -4.60 -18.25 12.39
N TRP A 523 -3.49 -18.64 12.99
CA TRP A 523 -3.50 -19.59 14.12
C TRP A 523 -3.88 -18.84 15.39
N CYS A 524 -4.66 -19.46 16.28
CA CYS A 524 -4.91 -18.97 17.64
C CYS A 524 -4.79 -20.13 18.63
N ALA A 525 -4.13 -19.93 19.76
CA ALA A 525 -4.09 -20.90 20.85
C ALA A 525 -5.48 -21.13 21.47
N ALA A 526 -5.65 -22.25 22.17
CA ALA A 526 -6.95 -22.62 22.74
C ALA A 526 -7.37 -21.79 23.97
N ASN A 527 -6.47 -20.95 24.52
CA ASN A 527 -6.74 -20.05 25.64
C ASN A 527 -5.68 -18.94 25.75
N GLY A 528 -5.87 -18.02 26.68
CA GLY A 528 -5.00 -16.85 26.91
C GLY A 528 -3.79 -17.09 27.81
N ASN A 529 -3.40 -18.33 28.10
CA ASN A 529 -2.20 -18.60 28.89
C ASN A 529 -0.91 -18.35 28.08
N THR A 530 0.20 -18.10 28.77
CA THR A 530 1.53 -18.08 28.14
C THR A 530 2.09 -19.50 28.01
N GLY A 531 3.17 -19.66 27.24
CA GLY A 531 3.82 -20.95 26.99
C GLY A 531 3.32 -21.68 25.74
N HIS A 532 2.26 -21.16 25.10
CA HIS A 532 1.81 -21.68 23.81
C HIS A 532 2.89 -21.49 22.73
N TRP A 533 3.04 -22.52 21.89
CA TRP A 533 3.96 -22.50 20.78
C TRP A 533 3.29 -22.92 19.46
N LEU A 534 3.82 -22.37 18.37
CA LEU A 534 3.56 -22.74 16.98
C LEU A 534 4.89 -23.17 16.33
N LYS A 535 4.89 -24.28 15.59
CA LYS A 535 6.08 -24.85 14.94
C LYS A 535 5.79 -25.19 13.50
N VAL A 536 6.73 -24.85 12.61
CA VAL A 536 6.72 -25.26 11.20
C VAL A 536 7.85 -26.25 10.90
N ASP A 537 7.57 -27.28 10.08
CA ASP A 537 8.57 -28.19 9.49
C ASP A 537 8.88 -27.76 8.05
N LEU A 538 10.09 -27.25 7.82
CA LEU A 538 10.59 -26.80 6.51
C LEU A 538 10.89 -27.95 5.54
N GLY A 539 10.72 -29.20 5.97
CA GLY A 539 10.87 -30.44 5.21
C GLY A 539 12.29 -31.02 5.23
N ALA A 540 13.30 -30.17 5.31
CA ALA A 540 14.71 -30.55 5.42
C ALA A 540 15.50 -29.48 6.17
N ALA A 541 16.62 -29.86 6.77
CA ALA A 541 17.54 -28.91 7.39
C ALA A 541 18.16 -28.03 6.30
N LYS A 542 18.10 -26.71 6.50
CA LYS A 542 18.62 -25.72 5.56
C LYS A 542 19.08 -24.46 6.31
N PRO A 543 19.91 -23.61 5.68
CA PRO A 543 20.20 -22.27 6.20
C PRO A 543 18.91 -21.46 6.38
N VAL A 544 18.80 -20.77 7.51
CA VAL A 544 17.74 -19.81 7.80
C VAL A 544 18.36 -18.52 8.32
N THR A 545 17.84 -17.39 7.86
CA THR A 545 18.43 -16.05 8.03
C THR A 545 17.53 -15.10 8.83
N GLY A 546 16.30 -15.50 9.10
CA GLY A 546 15.38 -14.74 9.91
C GLY A 546 13.95 -15.20 9.79
N ALA A 547 13.08 -14.50 10.51
CA ALA A 547 11.64 -14.69 10.52
C ALA A 547 10.91 -13.35 10.56
N ARG A 548 9.72 -13.30 9.95
CA ARG A 548 8.74 -12.23 10.11
C ARG A 548 7.45 -12.80 10.67
N ILE A 549 6.95 -12.20 11.73
CA ILE A 549 5.72 -12.61 12.42
C ILE A 549 4.71 -11.46 12.30
N ALA A 550 3.54 -11.75 11.75
CA ALA A 550 2.36 -10.88 11.87
C ALA A 550 1.48 -11.42 12.98
N TRP A 551 1.38 -10.70 14.08
CA TRP A 551 0.48 -11.00 15.20
C TRP A 551 -0.96 -10.65 14.84
N GLU A 552 -1.92 -11.25 15.55
CA GLU A 552 -3.34 -10.93 15.37
C GLU A 552 -3.64 -9.46 15.63
N LEU A 553 -3.25 -8.98 16.81
CA LEU A 553 -3.61 -7.66 17.31
C LEU A 553 -2.49 -6.65 17.04
N ASP A 554 -2.90 -5.48 16.58
CA ASP A 554 -2.03 -4.30 16.55
C ASP A 554 -1.90 -3.69 17.96
N ALA A 555 -0.89 -2.84 18.14
CA ALA A 555 -0.60 -2.14 19.39
C ALA A 555 -0.53 -3.06 20.64
N THR A 556 -0.13 -4.32 20.47
CA THR A 556 -0.16 -5.35 21.52
C THR A 556 1.23 -5.93 21.78
N ASN A 557 1.64 -5.98 23.05
CA ASN A 557 2.98 -6.43 23.44
C ASN A 557 3.07 -7.97 23.54
N TYR A 558 3.28 -8.63 22.41
CA TYR A 558 3.63 -10.05 22.35
C TYR A 558 5.11 -10.25 22.68
N ARG A 559 5.39 -10.96 23.79
CA ARG A 559 6.73 -11.40 24.18
C ARG A 559 6.91 -12.86 23.80
N TYR A 560 8.02 -13.21 23.16
CA TYR A 560 8.20 -14.52 22.57
C TYR A 560 9.67 -14.90 22.44
N ARG A 561 9.94 -16.16 22.09
CA ARG A 561 11.24 -16.62 21.58
C ARG A 561 11.05 -17.39 20.29
N ILE A 562 12.04 -17.33 19.41
CA ILE A 562 12.15 -18.17 18.21
C ILE A 562 13.22 -19.20 18.46
N GLU A 563 12.91 -20.46 18.19
CA GLU A 563 13.76 -21.61 18.43
C GLU A 563 13.91 -22.43 17.14
N GLY A 564 15.09 -23.01 16.93
CA GLY A 564 15.44 -23.82 15.77
C GLY A 564 15.85 -25.22 16.16
N SER A 565 15.58 -26.19 15.29
CA SER A 565 16.04 -27.57 15.46
C SER A 565 16.23 -28.26 14.11
N THR A 566 17.20 -29.16 14.00
CA THR A 566 17.37 -30.05 12.84
C THR A 566 16.66 -31.39 13.02
N ASP A 567 16.38 -31.80 14.26
CA ASP A 567 15.91 -33.14 14.64
C ASP A 567 14.56 -33.15 15.40
N ASN A 568 13.99 -31.98 15.70
CA ASN A 568 12.76 -31.78 16.48
C ASN A 568 12.85 -32.21 17.97
N THR A 569 14.05 -32.47 18.48
CA THR A 569 14.30 -32.86 19.87
C THR A 569 15.23 -31.90 20.59
N ASN A 570 16.34 -31.51 19.93
CA ASN A 570 17.30 -30.55 20.43
C ASN A 570 16.98 -29.17 19.86
N TRP A 571 16.72 -28.20 20.76
CA TRP A 571 16.28 -26.86 20.38
C TRP A 571 17.31 -25.82 20.81
N THR A 572 17.61 -24.89 19.91
CA THR A 572 18.44 -23.73 20.19
C THR A 572 17.61 -22.46 20.03
N THR A 573 17.80 -21.48 20.93
CA THR A 573 17.18 -20.16 20.77
C THR A 573 17.86 -19.42 19.61
N LEU A 574 17.08 -19.10 18.58
CA LEU A 574 17.53 -18.31 17.43
C LEU A 574 17.35 -16.82 17.67
N ALA A 575 16.26 -16.42 18.32
CA ALA A 575 16.01 -15.05 18.73
C ALA A 575 15.21 -15.02 20.04
N ASP A 576 15.71 -14.26 21.01
CA ASP A 576 15.02 -14.05 22.28
C ASP A 576 14.35 -12.66 22.30
N ARG A 577 13.02 -12.63 22.37
CA ARG A 577 12.19 -11.43 22.49
C ARG A 577 11.33 -11.49 23.75
N THR A 578 11.77 -12.19 24.78
CA THR A 578 11.06 -12.32 26.07
C THR A 578 11.00 -11.00 26.83
N ALA A 579 11.93 -10.08 26.58
CA ALA A 579 11.99 -8.75 27.19
C ALA A 579 11.58 -7.61 26.23
N THR A 580 10.98 -7.91 25.08
CA THR A 580 10.60 -6.87 24.10
C THR A 580 9.53 -5.93 24.65
N THR A 581 9.67 -4.64 24.37
CA THR A 581 8.64 -3.61 24.62
C THR A 581 7.87 -3.25 23.34
N SER A 582 8.17 -3.92 22.22
CA SER A 582 7.50 -3.64 20.95
C SER A 582 6.01 -3.98 21.04
N THR A 583 5.20 -3.12 20.44
CA THR A 583 3.76 -3.31 20.24
C THR A 583 3.41 -3.42 18.76
N SER A 584 4.40 -3.48 17.88
CA SER A 584 4.20 -3.57 16.44
C SER A 584 3.52 -4.90 16.10
N GLN A 585 2.46 -4.83 15.28
CA GLN A 585 1.75 -6.00 14.79
C GLN A 585 2.66 -6.92 13.97
N VAL A 586 3.55 -6.34 13.16
CA VAL A 586 4.55 -7.08 12.39
C VAL A 586 5.91 -6.93 13.06
N GLN A 587 6.54 -8.05 13.41
CA GLN A 587 7.85 -8.08 14.04
C GLN A 587 8.81 -8.96 13.26
N VAL A 588 10.06 -8.51 13.15
CA VAL A 588 11.13 -9.21 12.45
C VAL A 588 12.22 -9.61 13.43
N ALA A 589 12.75 -10.81 13.22
CA ALA A 589 13.95 -11.30 13.88
C ALA A 589 14.95 -11.82 12.84
N MET A 590 16.14 -11.22 12.81
CA MET A 590 17.28 -11.70 12.03
C MET A 590 18.09 -12.69 12.85
N PHE A 591 18.54 -13.78 12.24
CA PHE A 591 19.43 -14.77 12.85
C PHE A 591 20.19 -15.53 11.76
N SER A 592 21.13 -16.40 12.12
CA SER A 592 21.76 -17.30 11.15
C SER A 592 21.90 -18.68 11.79
N ALA A 593 21.22 -19.67 11.22
CA ALA A 593 21.23 -21.03 11.73
C ALA A 593 20.98 -22.05 10.62
N SER A 594 21.26 -23.32 10.91
CA SER A 594 20.74 -24.44 10.13
C SER A 594 19.56 -25.03 10.89
N ALA A 595 18.37 -25.03 10.28
CA ALA A 595 17.15 -25.52 10.90
C ALA A 595 16.27 -26.28 9.89
N ARG A 596 15.61 -27.33 10.38
CA ARG A 596 14.46 -27.96 9.71
C ARG A 596 13.15 -27.51 10.35
N TYR A 597 13.15 -27.39 11.67
CA TYR A 597 12.00 -26.98 12.45
C TYR A 597 12.25 -25.60 13.04
N VAL A 598 11.28 -24.71 12.91
CA VAL A 598 11.29 -23.40 13.55
C VAL A 598 10.04 -23.28 14.42
N ARG A 599 10.23 -22.86 15.68
CA ARG A 599 9.16 -22.74 16.68
C ARG A 599 9.14 -21.33 17.25
N VAL A 600 7.95 -20.72 17.29
CA VAL A 600 7.68 -19.49 18.04
C VAL A 600 6.98 -19.89 19.33
N THR A 601 7.60 -19.61 20.48
CA THR A 601 7.00 -19.81 21.80
C THR A 601 6.63 -18.46 22.39
N VAL A 602 5.35 -18.26 22.69
CA VAL A 602 4.85 -17.01 23.29
C VAL A 602 5.05 -17.07 24.81
N THR A 603 5.82 -16.14 25.34
CA THR A 603 6.29 -16.14 26.73
C THR A 603 5.62 -15.06 27.58
N GLY A 604 4.96 -14.08 26.97
CA GLY A 604 4.22 -13.04 27.67
C GLY A 604 3.19 -12.36 26.78
N LEU A 605 2.04 -12.01 27.37
CA LEU A 605 0.87 -11.42 26.73
C LEU A 605 0.26 -10.36 27.65
N PRO A 606 -0.38 -9.30 27.14
CA PRO A 606 -1.29 -8.46 27.93
C PRO A 606 -2.59 -9.20 28.29
N SER A 607 -3.32 -8.69 29.28
CA SER A 607 -4.65 -9.23 29.62
C SER A 607 -5.61 -9.13 28.43
N GLY A 608 -6.34 -10.20 28.14
CA GLY A 608 -7.30 -10.27 27.03
C GLY A 608 -6.70 -10.63 25.66
N ALA A 609 -5.37 -10.70 25.53
CA ALA A 609 -4.71 -11.15 24.31
C ALA A 609 -4.37 -12.64 24.38
N TRP A 610 -4.54 -13.36 23.26
CA TRP A 610 -4.17 -14.77 23.14
C TRP A 610 -2.97 -14.91 22.19
N ALA A 611 -2.21 -16.00 22.33
CA ALA A 611 -1.16 -16.32 21.38
C ALA A 611 -1.79 -16.60 20.00
N SER A 612 -1.64 -15.64 19.07
CA SER A 612 -2.23 -15.75 17.74
C SER A 612 -1.37 -15.07 16.69
N ILE A 613 -1.13 -15.80 15.60
CA ILE A 613 -0.22 -15.42 14.52
C ILE A 613 -1.02 -15.50 13.21
N ARG A 614 -1.14 -14.35 12.53
CA ARG A 614 -1.69 -14.23 11.18
C ARG A 614 -0.73 -14.82 10.15
N SER A 615 0.56 -14.52 10.27
CA SER A 615 1.59 -15.05 9.37
C SER A 615 2.91 -15.29 10.09
N LEU A 616 3.53 -16.45 9.87
CA LEU A 616 4.87 -16.82 10.28
C LEU A 616 5.68 -17.12 9.02
N GLU A 617 6.46 -16.12 8.57
CA GLU A 617 7.37 -16.26 7.45
C GLU A 617 8.77 -16.60 7.94
N ILE A 618 9.43 -17.55 7.28
CA ILE A 618 10.82 -17.92 7.52
C ILE A 618 11.61 -17.67 6.23
N TYR A 619 12.81 -17.11 6.35
CA TYR A 619 13.65 -16.81 5.19
C TYR A 619 14.96 -17.61 5.26
N ASP A 620 15.46 -17.99 4.08
CA ASP A 620 16.73 -18.70 3.89
C ASP A 620 17.83 -17.82 3.27
N ARG A 621 17.49 -16.55 2.98
CA ARG A 621 18.39 -15.54 2.41
C ARG A 621 18.41 -14.28 3.26
N PRO A 622 19.55 -13.56 3.33
CA PRO A 622 19.60 -12.30 4.06
C PRO A 622 18.55 -11.33 3.53
N PHE A 623 17.96 -10.54 4.42
CA PHE A 623 17.04 -9.47 4.10
C PHE A 623 17.24 -8.31 5.06
N THR A 624 16.82 -7.12 4.66
CA THR A 624 16.66 -6.01 5.59
C THR A 624 15.17 -5.83 5.88
N ALA A 625 14.86 -5.33 7.07
CA ALA A 625 13.50 -4.94 7.40
C ALA A 625 13.55 -3.53 7.99
N ASP A 626 12.66 -2.68 7.51
CA ASP A 626 12.34 -1.43 8.18
C ASP A 626 11.55 -1.80 9.44
N LEU A 627 12.17 -1.64 10.61
CA LEU A 627 11.49 -1.91 11.88
C LEU A 627 10.50 -0.81 12.27
N GLY A 628 10.27 0.16 11.39
CA GLY A 628 9.43 1.32 11.63
C GLY A 628 10.27 2.58 11.79
N THR A 629 9.56 3.70 11.91
CA THR A 629 10.18 4.99 12.18
C THR A 629 10.18 5.25 13.67
N TYR A 630 11.29 5.76 14.18
CA TYR A 630 11.52 6.02 15.58
C TYR A 630 12.01 7.44 15.80
N ARG A 631 11.72 7.98 16.97
CA ARG A 631 12.52 9.06 17.56
C ARG A 631 13.42 8.47 18.64
N VAL A 632 14.65 8.97 18.72
CA VAL A 632 15.67 8.49 19.67
C VAL A 632 15.89 9.58 20.71
N VAL A 633 15.38 9.40 21.92
CA VAL A 633 15.29 10.43 22.97
C VAL A 633 16.39 10.24 24.00
N ASN A 634 17.23 11.25 24.22
CA ASN A 634 18.24 11.21 25.26
C ASN A 634 17.59 11.27 26.65
N ARG A 635 18.01 10.40 27.57
CA ARG A 635 17.44 10.34 28.93
C ARG A 635 17.71 11.61 29.73
N LYS A 636 18.90 12.21 29.60
CA LYS A 636 19.30 13.37 30.41
C LYS A 636 18.51 14.62 30.05
N SER A 637 18.33 14.88 28.76
CA SER A 637 17.76 16.14 28.26
C SER A 637 16.30 16.03 27.82
N GLY A 638 15.79 14.83 27.53
CA GLY A 638 14.49 14.61 26.89
C GLY A 638 14.44 15.04 25.41
N LYS A 639 15.59 15.41 24.82
CA LYS A 639 15.72 15.85 23.42
C LYS A 639 16.03 14.67 22.51
N VAL A 640 15.78 14.85 21.22
CA VAL A 640 15.93 13.79 20.21
C VAL A 640 17.24 13.90 19.45
N LEU A 641 17.72 12.76 18.95
CA LEU A 641 18.77 12.66 17.96
C LEU A 641 18.33 13.34 16.65
N ASP A 642 19.08 14.35 16.20
CA ASP A 642 18.70 15.25 15.12
C ASP A 642 19.87 15.45 14.14
N VAL A 643 19.58 15.40 12.84
CA VAL A 643 20.52 15.83 11.79
C VAL A 643 20.45 17.35 11.65
N ASN A 644 21.54 18.04 12.02
CA ASN A 644 21.59 19.49 12.09
C ASN A 644 21.13 20.17 10.78
N ALA A 645 20.31 21.22 10.93
CA ALA A 645 19.69 21.98 9.84
C ALA A 645 18.91 21.12 8.83
N ALA A 646 18.57 19.87 9.20
CA ALA A 646 17.92 18.91 8.33
C ALA A 646 18.68 18.69 7.01
N SER A 647 20.00 18.72 7.06
CA SER A 647 20.86 18.51 5.91
C SER A 647 20.69 17.11 5.32
N SER A 648 20.87 16.98 4.00
CA SER A 648 20.92 15.69 3.30
C SER A 648 22.33 15.32 2.83
N ALA A 649 23.37 16.08 3.24
CA ALA A 649 24.76 15.85 2.85
C ALA A 649 25.46 14.82 3.75
N ASP A 650 26.46 14.14 3.20
CA ASP A 650 27.44 13.36 3.97
C ASP A 650 28.24 14.29 4.90
N GLY A 651 28.54 13.82 6.11
CA GLY A 651 29.26 14.59 7.12
C GLY A 651 28.40 15.60 7.88
N ALA A 652 27.08 15.62 7.68
CA ALA A 652 26.21 16.50 8.45
C ALA A 652 26.16 16.06 9.92
N ALA A 653 26.47 17.00 10.82
CA ALA A 653 26.60 16.73 12.24
C ALA A 653 25.31 16.23 12.89
N ILE A 654 25.45 15.28 13.81
CA ILE A 654 24.38 14.83 14.68
C ILE A 654 24.42 15.61 15.99
N ILE A 655 23.27 16.16 16.34
CA ILE A 655 23.04 16.96 17.53
C ILE A 655 21.84 16.42 18.31
N GLN A 656 21.61 16.97 19.50
CA GLN A 656 20.29 16.87 20.14
C GLN A 656 19.46 18.14 19.91
N TRP A 657 18.14 17.98 19.76
CA TRP A 657 17.20 19.09 19.60
C TRP A 657 15.83 18.78 20.21
N PRO A 658 15.01 19.78 20.61
CA PRO A 658 13.61 19.56 20.93
C PRO A 658 12.85 18.82 19.82
N TRP A 659 11.95 17.91 20.20
CA TRP A 659 11.11 17.20 19.23
C TRP A 659 10.15 18.18 18.54
N THR A 660 10.25 18.26 17.21
CA THR A 660 9.39 19.07 16.34
C THR A 660 8.52 18.23 15.41
N GLY A 661 8.78 16.92 15.32
CA GLY A 661 8.14 16.05 14.33
C GLY A 661 8.79 16.08 12.94
N GLY A 662 9.84 16.89 12.74
CA GLY A 662 10.55 16.98 11.46
C GLY A 662 11.20 15.65 11.05
N THR A 663 11.23 15.36 9.74
CA THR A 663 11.80 14.11 9.19
C THR A 663 13.30 13.94 9.44
N ASN A 664 14.03 15.02 9.78
CA ASN A 664 15.43 14.97 10.22
C ASN A 664 15.62 14.46 11.65
N GLN A 665 14.55 14.34 12.43
CA GLN A 665 14.54 13.79 13.80
C GLN A 665 14.01 12.35 13.85
N GLN A 666 13.63 11.82 12.69
CA GLN A 666 13.01 10.52 12.53
C GLN A 666 14.04 9.54 11.95
N TRP A 667 14.14 8.37 12.56
CA TRP A 667 15.15 7.37 12.24
C TRP A 667 14.50 6.01 12.03
N LYS A 668 14.85 5.33 10.96
CA LYS A 668 14.51 3.93 10.70
C LYS A 668 15.58 3.03 11.27
N LEU A 669 15.21 2.02 12.05
CA LEU A 669 16.15 0.98 12.48
C LEU A 669 16.22 -0.12 11.43
N LEU A 670 17.37 -0.25 10.79
CA LEU A 670 17.68 -1.30 9.83
C LEU A 670 18.48 -2.40 10.56
N ALA A 671 17.85 -3.56 10.78
CA ALA A 671 18.49 -4.66 11.48
C ALA A 671 19.61 -5.32 10.64
N ASN A 672 20.72 -5.66 11.30
CA ASN A 672 21.82 -6.45 10.75
C ASN A 672 21.73 -7.91 11.21
N THR A 673 22.42 -8.80 10.48
CA THR A 673 22.49 -10.24 10.78
C THR A 673 23.20 -10.57 12.10
N ASP A 674 24.05 -9.68 12.60
CA ASP A 674 24.76 -9.81 13.89
C ASP A 674 23.97 -9.23 15.08
N GLY A 675 22.72 -8.80 14.86
CA GLY A 675 21.87 -8.20 15.89
C GLY A 675 22.12 -6.72 16.17
N SER A 676 23.08 -6.09 15.47
CA SER A 676 23.24 -4.63 15.46
C SER A 676 22.25 -3.95 14.53
N TYR A 677 22.21 -2.62 14.53
CA TYR A 677 21.32 -1.81 13.70
C TYR A 677 22.08 -0.70 12.99
N ARG A 678 21.64 -0.33 11.79
CA ARG A 678 21.93 0.99 11.21
C ARG A 678 20.72 1.89 11.46
N LEU A 679 20.96 3.14 11.85
CA LEU A 679 19.89 4.12 12.05
C LEU A 679 19.84 5.03 10.82
N SER A 680 18.87 4.83 9.93
CA SER A 680 18.72 5.62 8.69
C SER A 680 17.78 6.82 8.91
N ASN A 681 18.24 8.02 8.65
CA ASN A 681 17.45 9.24 8.79
C ASN A 681 16.34 9.30 7.72
N VAL A 682 15.10 9.56 8.12
CA VAL A 682 13.94 9.54 7.21
C VAL A 682 14.04 10.61 6.12
N ARG A 683 14.67 11.76 6.41
CA ARG A 683 14.79 12.84 5.43
C ARG A 683 15.86 12.56 4.37
N SER A 684 17.05 12.13 4.80
CA SER A 684 18.22 12.02 3.91
C SER A 684 18.45 10.62 3.35
N GLY A 685 17.89 9.59 4.00
CA GLY A 685 18.19 8.18 3.73
C GLY A 685 19.57 7.72 4.22
N LYS A 686 20.40 8.63 4.75
CA LYS A 686 21.76 8.35 5.25
C LYS A 686 21.72 7.76 6.66
N VAL A 687 22.80 7.12 7.08
CA VAL A 687 22.85 6.42 8.37
C VAL A 687 23.70 7.16 9.40
N LEU A 688 23.37 6.99 10.68
CA LEU A 688 24.17 7.43 11.82
C LEU A 688 25.57 6.81 11.73
N ASP A 689 26.59 7.66 11.63
CA ASP A 689 27.97 7.28 11.41
C ASP A 689 28.86 7.78 12.57
N SER A 690 29.75 6.89 13.01
CA SER A 690 30.89 7.24 13.84
C SER A 690 32.09 7.39 12.91
N PRO A 691 32.57 8.60 12.59
CA PRO A 691 33.56 8.78 11.53
C PRO A 691 34.76 7.83 11.66
N GLY A 692 35.08 7.08 10.61
CA GLY A 692 36.14 6.07 10.66
C GLY A 692 37.52 6.65 11.05
N GLY A 693 38.23 5.99 11.98
CA GLY A 693 39.57 6.41 12.42
C GLY A 693 39.61 7.66 13.29
N SER A 694 38.46 8.12 13.80
CA SER A 694 38.37 9.31 14.66
C SER A 694 38.67 9.01 16.13
N ALA A 695 39.16 10.03 16.83
CA ALA A 695 39.49 9.96 18.24
C ALA A 695 38.23 10.04 19.11
N GLU A 696 38.40 9.62 20.35
CA GLU A 696 37.42 9.85 21.41
C GLU A 696 36.97 11.32 21.45
N GLY A 697 35.66 11.55 21.54
CA GLY A 697 35.07 12.88 21.56
C GLY A 697 34.77 13.48 20.19
N ALA A 698 35.09 12.77 19.09
CA ALA A 698 34.68 13.19 17.76
C ALA A 698 33.15 13.17 17.62
N ALA A 699 32.60 14.18 16.94
CA ALA A 699 31.18 14.27 16.65
C ALA A 699 30.74 13.12 15.74
N LEU A 700 29.56 12.58 16.02
CA LEU A 700 28.85 11.72 15.10
C LEU A 700 28.28 12.56 13.96
N ASP A 701 28.18 11.95 12.79
CA ASP A 701 27.59 12.54 11.60
C ASP A 701 26.59 11.56 10.96
N GLN A 702 26.00 11.98 9.85
CA GLN A 702 25.36 11.05 8.92
C GLN A 702 26.25 10.82 7.70
N TRP A 703 26.20 9.61 7.17
CA TRP A 703 26.92 9.27 5.95
C TRP A 703 26.11 8.31 5.08
N THR A 704 26.41 8.30 3.78
CA THR A 704 25.91 7.31 2.83
C THR A 704 26.14 5.90 3.38
N ASP A 705 25.10 5.08 3.38
CA ASP A 705 25.16 3.73 3.95
C ASP A 705 26.13 2.86 3.15
N THR A 706 27.19 2.39 3.83
CA THR A 706 28.21 1.48 3.31
C THR A 706 28.14 0.11 3.98
N GLY A 707 27.35 -0.04 5.05
CA GLY A 707 27.31 -1.24 5.88
C GLY A 707 28.52 -1.45 6.80
N ALA A 708 29.48 -0.52 6.81
CA ALA A 708 30.73 -0.67 7.57
C ALA A 708 30.51 -0.71 9.09
N GLY A 709 31.49 -1.26 9.82
CA GLY A 709 31.42 -1.40 11.29
C GLY A 709 31.13 -0.10 12.03
N ASN A 710 31.61 1.03 11.51
CA ASN A 710 31.43 2.34 12.09
C ASN A 710 30.02 2.95 11.88
N GLN A 711 29.17 2.31 11.07
CA GLN A 711 27.77 2.68 10.85
C GLN A 711 26.78 1.74 11.55
N ARG A 712 27.29 0.70 12.23
CA ARG A 712 26.49 -0.32 12.90
C ARG A 712 26.51 -0.08 14.41
N TRP A 713 25.34 -0.16 15.04
CA TRP A 713 25.12 0.20 16.43
C TRP A 713 24.36 -0.92 17.16
N GLN A 714 24.91 -1.43 18.25
CA GLN A 714 24.22 -2.31 19.17
C GLN A 714 23.35 -1.49 20.12
N LEU A 715 22.09 -1.87 20.27
CA LEU A 715 21.20 -1.34 21.31
C LEU A 715 21.41 -2.16 22.58
N VAL A 716 22.37 -1.75 23.41
CA VAL A 716 22.68 -2.45 24.67
C VAL A 716 21.71 -1.97 25.75
N PRO A 717 20.90 -2.86 26.36
CA PRO A 717 19.98 -2.47 27.42
C PRO A 717 20.70 -1.74 28.57
N ALA A 718 20.07 -0.69 29.07
CA ALA A 718 20.48 0.06 30.25
C ALA A 718 19.38 -0.07 31.34
N THR A 719 19.19 0.97 32.15
CA THR A 719 18.06 0.99 33.10
C THR A 719 16.70 0.95 32.38
N SER A 720 15.70 0.32 33.01
CA SER A 720 14.40 -0.05 32.43
C SER A 720 13.85 0.94 31.38
N GLY A 721 13.85 0.53 30.11
CA GLY A 721 13.31 1.29 28.98
C GLY A 721 14.31 2.12 28.18
N TYR A 722 15.59 2.16 28.59
CA TYR A 722 16.66 2.88 27.90
C TYR A 722 17.74 1.94 27.35
N TYR A 723 18.44 2.41 26.33
CA TYR A 723 19.52 1.70 25.64
C TYR A 723 20.76 2.59 25.51
N ARG A 724 21.94 2.00 25.52
CA ARG A 724 23.15 2.63 24.98
C ARG A 724 23.29 2.22 23.52
N LEU A 725 23.49 3.21 22.64
CA LEU A 725 23.84 2.96 21.24
C LEU A 725 25.35 2.77 21.15
N VAL A 726 25.81 1.51 21.10
CA VAL A 726 27.22 1.15 21.10
C VAL A 726 27.68 0.82 19.69
N ASN A 727 28.63 1.57 19.15
CA ASN A 727 29.15 1.38 17.80
C ASN A 727 29.91 0.06 17.69
N VAL A 728 29.68 -0.71 16.62
CA VAL A 728 30.29 -2.02 16.39
C VAL A 728 31.76 -1.89 16.00
N GLY A 729 32.17 -0.79 15.38
CA GLY A 729 33.54 -0.56 14.91
C GLY A 729 34.54 -0.27 16.02
N ASN A 730 34.14 0.49 17.05
CA ASN A 730 35.03 0.93 18.13
C ASN A 730 34.54 0.59 19.56
N GLY A 731 33.30 0.12 19.73
CA GLY A 731 32.73 -0.21 21.04
C GLY A 731 32.30 1.01 21.88
N TRP A 732 32.26 2.22 21.32
CA TRP A 732 31.91 3.46 22.02
C TRP A 732 30.45 3.83 21.86
N CYS A 733 29.93 4.62 22.81
CA CYS A 733 28.55 5.05 22.88
C CYS A 733 28.30 6.34 22.10
N ALA A 734 27.10 6.50 21.56
CA ALA A 734 26.57 7.82 21.22
C ALA A 734 26.29 8.61 22.51
N ASP A 735 27.02 9.71 22.71
CA ASP A 735 27.07 10.49 23.94
C ASP A 735 26.72 11.95 23.64
N VAL A 736 25.81 12.55 24.42
CA VAL A 736 25.61 14.00 24.37
C VAL A 736 26.75 14.69 25.11
N LYS A 737 27.60 15.41 24.36
CA LYS A 737 28.83 16.04 24.86
C LYS A 737 28.58 16.83 26.15
N ASP A 738 29.45 16.61 27.14
CA ASP A 738 29.44 17.24 28.47
C ASP A 738 28.12 17.05 29.24
N ALA A 739 27.33 16.02 28.89
CA ALA A 739 25.97 15.80 29.40
C ALA A 739 25.06 17.04 29.27
N SER A 740 25.33 17.85 28.25
CA SER A 740 24.62 19.12 28.00
C SER A 740 23.12 18.89 27.80
N THR A 741 22.31 19.85 28.24
CA THR A 741 20.88 19.91 27.93
C THR A 741 20.58 21.04 26.95
N ALA A 742 21.58 21.67 26.33
CA ALA A 742 21.39 22.75 25.38
C ALA A 742 20.89 22.25 24.02
N ASP A 743 20.15 23.10 23.31
CA ASP A 743 19.76 22.88 21.92
C ASP A 743 21.01 22.92 21.04
N GLY A 744 21.16 21.94 20.15
CA GLY A 744 22.31 21.87 19.24
C GLY A 744 23.58 21.30 19.88
N ALA A 745 23.52 20.79 21.11
CA ALA A 745 24.66 20.10 21.69
C ALA A 745 25.03 18.88 20.82
N ALA A 746 26.32 18.74 20.54
CA ALA A 746 26.85 17.68 19.69
C ALA A 746 26.64 16.30 20.33
N VAL A 747 26.30 15.32 19.49
CA VAL A 747 26.39 13.92 19.85
C VAL A 747 27.74 13.40 19.38
N ILE A 748 28.54 12.86 20.29
CA ILE A 748 29.91 12.43 20.07
C ILE A 748 30.03 10.93 20.30
N GLN A 749 31.13 10.34 19.83
CA GLN A 749 31.55 9.00 20.24
C GLN A 749 32.35 9.08 21.54
N TRP A 750 31.96 8.30 22.56
CA TRP A 750 32.65 8.29 23.84
C TRP A 750 32.60 6.90 24.47
N HIS A 751 33.63 6.49 25.22
CA HIS A 751 33.59 5.19 25.91
C HIS A 751 32.41 5.12 26.88
N GLY A 752 31.94 3.91 27.18
CA GLY A 752 30.80 3.72 28.08
C GLY A 752 31.11 4.16 29.51
N THR A 753 30.48 5.25 29.97
CA THR A 753 30.58 5.78 31.34
C THR A 753 29.38 5.38 32.20
N GLY A 754 28.27 4.96 31.58
CA GLY A 754 27.01 4.68 32.26
C GLY A 754 26.22 5.94 32.65
N GLY A 755 26.64 7.12 32.18
CA GLY A 755 25.91 8.36 32.38
C GLY A 755 24.60 8.41 31.59
N THR A 756 23.60 9.12 32.12
CA THR A 756 22.28 9.27 31.48
C THR A 756 22.34 10.02 30.14
N ASN A 757 23.44 10.71 29.83
CA ASN A 757 23.72 11.34 28.54
C ASN A 757 24.12 10.34 27.44
N GLN A 758 24.41 9.08 27.81
CA GLN A 758 24.66 7.95 26.88
C GLN A 758 23.45 7.03 26.73
N GLU A 759 22.39 7.29 27.48
CA GLU A 759 21.19 6.47 27.51
C GLU A 759 20.10 7.11 26.64
N TRP A 760 19.53 6.31 25.75
CA TRP A 760 18.56 6.71 24.75
C TRP A 760 17.32 5.83 24.82
N GLN A 761 16.15 6.45 24.76
CA GLN A 761 14.89 5.77 24.57
C GLN A 761 14.57 5.75 23.08
N VAL A 762 14.29 4.56 22.54
CA VAL A 762 13.91 4.39 21.14
C VAL A 762 12.39 4.25 21.10
N ILE A 763 11.70 5.30 20.62
CA ILE A 763 10.24 5.40 20.67
C ILE A 763 9.70 5.32 19.24
N ALA A 764 8.86 4.32 18.96
CA ALA A 764 8.18 4.19 17.66
C ALA A 764 7.22 5.38 17.43
N LEU A 765 7.10 5.82 16.17
CA LEU A 765 6.25 6.92 15.72
C LEU A 765 4.95 6.45 15.07
#